data_AF-A0A1A2PTU5-F1
#
_entry.id   AF-A0A1A2PTU5-F1
#
_cell.length_a   1.000
_cell.length_b   1.000
_cell.length_c   1.000
_cell.angle_alpha   90.00
_cell.angle_beta   90.00
_cell.angle_gamma   90.00
#
_symmetry.space_group_name_H-M   'P 1'
#
loop_
_entity.id
_entity.type
_entity.pdbx_description
1 polymer ?
#
loop_
_entity_poly.entity_id
_entity_poly.type
_entity_poly.pdbx_seq_one_letter_code
_entity_poly.pdbx_strand_id
1 'polypeptide(L)'
;MGIALTDDHRELAGVARAFLTSQKARWAARSLLDAAEESRPAFWQNLVELGWLGLHIDEEHGGSGFGLPELVVVVEELGRAVAPGPFVPTVIASAVIAKDGSAEQKSRLLPGLIDGTVTAGIGLDGEVRLKNGVADGDAGIVLGAGLAELLLIAAGEDVLLLERDRAGVSVEVPNNFDPTRRSGRVRLENVNVGADDILTGGRASALARARTLLAAEAVGGAADCVDAAVDYAKVRQQFGRTIATFQAVKHHCANMLVAAESGVAAVWDASRAASEDEDQFRLAAAVAAALAFPAYARNAELNIQVHGGIGFTWEHDAHLHLRRALVVAALFGGDAPARDVFERTAAGAKRENSLDLPAEAEELRTRIRADAAEIAALDKAAQRDKLIETGYVMPHWPKPWGRAADAVEQLVIEEEFRAAGIKRPDYSITGWVILTLIQHGTDWQIERFVEKALRQEEIWCQLFSEPEAGSDAASVKTRATRVDGGWKINGQKVWTSGAQYCERGLATVRTDPDAPKHAGITTVIIDMKGPGVEVRPLRQITGGSEFNEVFFNDVFVPDEDVVGAPNSGWTVARATLGNERVSIGGSGSFYEGLAPTLVQLAQQSDRLAGAPVRIGSFLADDHALRLLNLRRAARSVEGAGPGPEGNITKLKLAEHMVDGAAIWAVLAGPEVALMDGPGAVVGRLAMGARGMAIAGGTSEVTRNQIAERILGMPRDPLIN
;
A
#
# COMPACT_ATOMS: atom_id res chain seq x y z
N MET A 1 -2.08 -3.21 -9.71
CA MET A 1 -2.37 -1.85 -10.20
C MET A 1 -1.03 -1.15 -10.40
N GLY A 2 -0.88 -0.38 -11.48
CA GLY A 2 0.38 0.33 -11.75
C GLY A 2 0.52 1.62 -10.96
N ILE A 3 1.66 2.29 -11.11
CA ILE A 3 1.90 3.64 -10.58
C ILE A 3 0.93 4.64 -11.21
N ALA A 4 0.60 4.47 -12.48
CA ALA A 4 -0.33 5.30 -13.22
C ALA A 4 -1.73 5.37 -12.58
N LEU A 5 -2.12 6.56 -12.11
CA LEU A 5 -3.42 6.80 -11.48
C LEU A 5 -4.36 7.66 -12.32
N THR A 6 -3.86 8.75 -12.92
CA THR A 6 -4.62 9.65 -13.79
C THR A 6 -4.81 9.02 -15.17
N ASP A 7 -5.76 9.53 -15.94
CA ASP A 7 -5.99 9.04 -17.31
C ASP A 7 -4.76 9.25 -18.20
N ASP A 8 -4.10 10.41 -18.14
CA ASP A 8 -2.86 10.69 -18.88
C ASP A 8 -1.74 9.70 -18.53
N HIS A 9 -1.56 9.39 -17.24
CA HIS A 9 -0.56 8.41 -16.82
C HIS A 9 -0.93 6.99 -17.30
N ARG A 10 -2.21 6.63 -17.32
CA ARG A 10 -2.66 5.31 -17.82
C ARG A 10 -2.45 5.20 -19.33
N GLU A 11 -2.69 6.27 -20.08
CA GLU A 11 -2.39 6.33 -21.51
C GLU A 11 -0.89 6.19 -21.76
N LEU A 12 -0.05 6.93 -21.02
CA LEU A 12 1.41 6.81 -21.11
C LEU A 12 1.88 5.38 -20.80
N ALA A 13 1.37 4.76 -19.74
CA ALA A 13 1.65 3.36 -19.41
C ALA A 13 1.22 2.40 -20.53
N GLY A 14 0.04 2.62 -21.11
CA GLY A 14 -0.48 1.85 -22.23
C GLY A 14 0.41 1.93 -23.47
N VAL A 15 0.85 3.14 -23.83
CA VAL A 15 1.79 3.37 -24.94
C VAL A 15 3.13 2.68 -24.66
N ALA A 16 3.68 2.84 -23.45
CA ALA A 16 4.94 2.23 -23.06
C ALA A 16 4.88 0.70 -23.14
N ARG A 17 3.82 0.09 -22.62
CA ARG A 17 3.60 -1.35 -22.68
C ARG A 17 3.47 -1.88 -24.10
N ALA A 18 2.65 -1.21 -24.91
CA ALA A 18 2.42 -1.59 -26.30
C ALA A 18 3.72 -1.51 -27.11
N PHE A 19 4.49 -0.44 -26.93
CA PHE A 19 5.79 -0.26 -27.52
C PHE A 19 6.75 -1.39 -27.13
N LEU A 20 6.97 -1.63 -25.84
CA LEU A 20 7.91 -2.67 -25.37
C LEU A 20 7.53 -4.07 -25.84
N THR A 21 6.23 -4.36 -25.92
CA THR A 21 5.70 -5.60 -26.49
C THR A 21 6.04 -5.72 -27.98
N SER A 22 5.79 -4.65 -28.76
CA SER A 22 6.07 -4.61 -30.20
C SER A 22 7.57 -4.78 -30.50
N GLN A 23 8.42 -4.20 -29.66
CA GLN A 23 9.88 -4.28 -29.76
C GLN A 23 10.45 -5.59 -29.19
N LYS A 24 9.60 -6.46 -28.64
CA LYS A 24 9.99 -7.71 -27.98
C LYS A 24 11.08 -7.48 -26.93
N ALA A 25 10.93 -6.45 -26.08
CA ALA A 25 11.96 -6.03 -25.14
C ALA A 25 12.44 -7.18 -24.21
N ARG A 26 11.52 -8.03 -23.73
CA ARG A 26 11.87 -9.22 -22.93
C ARG A 26 12.72 -10.22 -23.72
N TRP A 27 12.44 -10.41 -25.01
CA TRP A 27 13.26 -11.26 -25.88
C TRP A 27 14.66 -10.68 -26.11
N ALA A 28 14.77 -9.36 -26.23
CA ALA A 28 16.07 -8.70 -26.29
C ALA A 28 16.88 -8.96 -25.01
N ALA A 29 16.24 -8.92 -23.83
CA ALA A 29 16.87 -9.30 -22.57
C ALA A 29 17.31 -10.78 -22.56
N ARG A 30 16.45 -11.71 -23.00
CA ARG A 30 16.83 -13.13 -23.16
C ARG A 30 18.05 -13.31 -24.04
N SER A 31 18.15 -12.55 -25.13
CA SER A 31 19.24 -12.68 -26.10
C SER A 31 20.61 -12.30 -25.51
N LEU A 32 20.63 -11.55 -24.39
CA LEU A 32 21.87 -11.18 -23.69
C LEU A 32 22.37 -12.24 -22.71
N LEU A 33 21.56 -13.24 -22.35
CA LEU A 33 21.90 -14.26 -21.35
C LEU A 33 23.23 -14.96 -21.63
N ASP A 34 23.45 -15.33 -22.89
CA ASP A 34 24.64 -16.05 -23.37
C ASP A 34 25.50 -15.20 -24.31
N ALA A 35 25.20 -13.91 -24.44
CA ALA A 35 25.93 -13.01 -25.33
C ALA A 35 27.32 -12.71 -24.74
N ALA A 36 28.36 -12.78 -25.57
CA ALA A 36 29.71 -12.39 -25.15
C ALA A 36 29.79 -10.88 -24.85
N GLU A 37 29.13 -10.07 -25.67
CA GLU A 37 29.15 -8.61 -25.58
C GLU A 37 27.75 -8.04 -25.29
N GLU A 38 27.72 -6.85 -24.69
CA GLU A 38 26.49 -6.07 -24.51
C GLU A 38 26.46 -4.97 -25.58
N SER A 39 25.29 -4.73 -26.14
CA SER A 39 25.03 -3.62 -27.05
C SER A 39 23.76 -2.90 -26.63
N ARG A 40 23.62 -1.63 -27.02
CA ARG A 40 22.37 -0.89 -26.81
C ARG A 40 21.22 -1.64 -27.51
N PRO A 41 20.02 -1.71 -26.90
CA PRO A 41 18.90 -2.43 -27.50
C PRO A 41 18.57 -1.85 -28.87
N ALA A 42 18.11 -2.69 -29.80
CA ALA A 42 17.77 -2.27 -31.17
C ALA A 42 16.72 -1.13 -31.21
N PHE A 43 15.89 -1.04 -30.18
CA PHE A 43 14.87 0.00 -30.02
C PHE A 43 15.36 1.24 -29.26
N TRP A 44 16.67 1.38 -28.98
CA TRP A 44 17.23 2.51 -28.22
C TRP A 44 16.88 3.87 -28.84
N GLN A 45 17.06 4.01 -30.15
CA GLN A 45 16.73 5.26 -30.86
C GLN A 45 15.22 5.55 -30.85
N ASN A 46 14.38 4.53 -30.82
CA ASN A 46 12.94 4.76 -30.69
C ASN A 46 12.56 5.30 -29.30
N LEU A 47 13.28 4.93 -28.23
CA LEU A 47 13.09 5.54 -26.90
C LEU A 47 13.43 7.04 -26.92
N VAL A 48 14.46 7.43 -27.70
CA VAL A 48 14.84 8.82 -27.93
C VAL A 48 13.75 9.56 -28.70
N GLU A 49 13.28 8.99 -29.80
CA GLU A 49 12.21 9.56 -30.65
C GLU A 49 10.89 9.75 -29.89
N LEU A 50 10.61 8.89 -28.91
CA LEU A 50 9.46 9.01 -28.01
C LEU A 50 9.65 10.05 -26.90
N GLY A 51 10.85 10.65 -26.79
CA GLY A 51 11.17 11.68 -25.80
C GLY A 51 11.41 11.13 -24.39
N TRP A 52 11.44 9.82 -24.18
CA TRP A 52 11.41 9.23 -22.84
C TRP A 52 12.70 9.42 -22.03
N LEU A 53 13.86 9.62 -22.67
CA LEU A 53 15.12 9.92 -21.97
C LEU A 53 15.16 11.34 -21.38
N GLY A 54 14.42 12.28 -21.98
CA GLY A 54 14.30 13.66 -21.54
C GLY A 54 12.94 14.01 -20.95
N LEU A 55 12.12 13.01 -20.59
CA LEU A 55 10.73 13.22 -20.19
C LEU A 55 10.61 14.17 -19.00
N HIS A 56 11.44 13.95 -17.97
CA HIS A 56 11.51 14.70 -16.72
C HIS A 56 12.44 15.92 -16.75
N ILE A 57 12.94 16.29 -17.93
CA ILE A 57 13.88 17.40 -18.10
C ILE A 57 13.12 18.60 -18.66
N ASP A 58 13.44 19.79 -18.16
CA ASP A 58 12.82 21.04 -18.61
C ASP A 58 13.06 21.27 -20.11
N GLU A 59 12.06 21.88 -20.78
CA GLU A 59 12.13 22.19 -22.22
C GLU A 59 13.33 23.08 -22.56
N GLU A 60 13.77 23.95 -21.65
CA GLU A 60 14.95 24.81 -21.83
C GLU A 60 16.26 24.04 -22.05
N HIS A 61 16.29 22.77 -21.65
CA HIS A 61 17.42 21.87 -21.83
C HIS A 61 17.16 20.79 -22.91
N GLY A 62 16.06 20.93 -23.67
CA GLY A 62 15.68 20.00 -24.73
C GLY A 62 14.86 18.79 -24.27
N GLY A 63 14.36 18.81 -23.03
CA GLY A 63 13.45 17.78 -22.52
C GLY A 63 11.98 18.03 -22.87
N SER A 64 11.09 17.25 -22.26
CA SER A 64 9.63 17.34 -22.47
C SER A 64 8.90 18.15 -21.40
N GLY A 65 9.58 18.64 -20.37
CA GLY A 65 9.00 19.50 -19.33
C GLY A 65 8.07 18.80 -18.32
N PHE A 66 8.02 17.46 -18.30
CA PHE A 66 7.32 16.71 -17.26
C PHE A 66 8.21 16.51 -16.03
N GLY A 67 7.77 15.67 -15.07
CA GLY A 67 8.53 15.38 -13.86
C GLY A 67 8.87 13.91 -13.68
N LEU A 68 9.36 13.59 -12.47
CA LEU A 68 9.49 12.20 -12.05
C LEU A 68 8.16 11.42 -12.05
N PRO A 69 6.97 12.00 -11.76
CA PRO A 69 5.71 11.28 -11.84
C PRO A 69 5.45 10.60 -13.18
N GLU A 70 5.76 11.25 -14.31
CA GLU A 70 5.62 10.66 -15.64
C GLU A 70 6.75 9.67 -15.93
N LEU A 71 7.98 9.99 -15.53
CA LEU A 71 9.13 9.11 -15.76
C LEU A 71 8.96 7.76 -15.06
N VAL A 72 8.49 7.73 -13.80
CA VAL A 72 8.32 6.46 -13.07
C VAL A 72 7.28 5.54 -13.73
N VAL A 73 6.29 6.09 -14.44
CA VAL A 73 5.31 5.30 -15.21
C VAL A 73 5.99 4.56 -16.36
N VAL A 74 6.85 5.25 -17.11
CA VAL A 74 7.63 4.63 -18.20
C VAL A 74 8.59 3.58 -17.61
N VAL A 75 9.32 3.92 -16.54
CA VAL A 75 10.27 3.01 -15.90
C VAL A 75 9.59 1.76 -15.31
N GLU A 76 8.37 1.87 -14.79
CA GLU A 76 7.58 0.70 -14.37
C GLU A 76 7.36 -0.28 -15.52
N GLU A 77 6.96 0.21 -16.69
CA GLU A 77 6.70 -0.65 -17.85
C GLU A 77 7.99 -1.27 -18.40
N LEU A 78 9.12 -0.54 -18.39
CA LEU A 78 10.44 -1.14 -18.68
C LEU A 78 10.78 -2.25 -17.67
N GLY A 79 10.47 -2.05 -16.39
CA GLY A 79 10.65 -3.04 -15.33
C GLY A 79 9.81 -4.30 -15.54
N ARG A 80 8.53 -4.14 -15.92
CA ARG A 80 7.64 -5.26 -16.31
C ARG A 80 8.24 -6.08 -17.45
N ALA A 81 8.82 -5.42 -18.45
CA ALA A 81 9.44 -6.10 -19.58
C ALA A 81 10.82 -6.72 -19.28
N VAL A 82 11.42 -6.42 -18.12
CA VAL A 82 12.86 -6.60 -17.85
C VAL A 82 13.69 -6.04 -19.01
N ALA A 83 13.32 -4.85 -19.47
CA ALA A 83 13.96 -4.23 -20.63
C ALA A 83 15.49 -4.13 -20.40
N PRO A 84 16.30 -4.52 -21.40
CA PRO A 84 17.75 -4.46 -21.28
C PRO A 84 18.28 -3.06 -21.56
N GLY A 85 19.55 -2.85 -21.24
CA GLY A 85 20.29 -1.65 -21.64
C GLY A 85 20.24 -0.49 -20.65
N PRO A 86 20.68 0.70 -21.08
CA PRO A 86 21.13 1.73 -20.14
C PRO A 86 20.06 2.79 -19.81
N PHE A 87 18.78 2.56 -20.13
CA PHE A 87 17.72 3.56 -19.94
C PHE A 87 17.68 4.08 -18.50
N VAL A 88 17.49 3.18 -17.52
CA VAL A 88 17.33 3.56 -16.10
C VAL A 88 18.58 4.27 -15.55
N PRO A 89 19.81 3.75 -15.70
CA PRO A 89 21.02 4.50 -15.32
C PRO A 89 21.13 5.89 -15.98
N THR A 90 20.77 6.00 -17.26
CA THR A 90 20.85 7.26 -18.02
C THR A 90 19.86 8.30 -17.50
N VAL A 91 18.61 7.92 -17.23
CA VAL A 91 17.62 8.85 -16.68
C VAL A 91 17.87 9.19 -15.20
N ILE A 92 18.53 8.31 -14.45
CA ILE A 92 19.05 8.67 -13.11
C ILE A 92 20.08 9.79 -13.26
N ALA A 93 21.06 9.63 -14.15
CA ALA A 93 22.10 10.64 -14.34
C ALA A 93 21.53 11.99 -14.78
N SER A 94 20.62 12.01 -15.76
CA SER A 94 20.00 13.25 -16.21
C SER A 94 19.11 13.87 -15.12
N ALA A 95 18.39 13.07 -14.32
CA ALA A 95 17.59 13.58 -13.21
C ALA A 95 18.44 14.23 -12.10
N VAL A 96 19.64 13.70 -11.84
CA VAL A 96 20.59 14.25 -10.88
C VAL A 96 21.21 15.54 -11.42
N ILE A 97 21.71 15.53 -12.66
CA ILE A 97 22.34 16.71 -13.28
C ILE A 97 21.32 17.85 -13.46
N ALA A 98 20.07 17.55 -13.82
CA ALA A 98 19.03 18.56 -13.93
C ALA A 98 18.73 19.25 -12.59
N LYS A 99 18.81 18.50 -11.48
CA LYS A 99 18.56 19.03 -10.15
C LYS A 99 19.75 19.79 -9.57
N ASP A 100 20.92 19.16 -9.57
CA ASP A 100 22.08 19.60 -8.79
C ASP A 100 23.18 20.23 -9.65
N GLY A 101 23.10 20.11 -10.98
CA GLY A 101 24.12 20.59 -11.90
C GLY A 101 24.15 22.12 -12.03
N SER A 102 25.33 22.68 -12.25
CA SER A 102 25.51 24.07 -12.69
C SER A 102 24.95 24.29 -14.10
N ALA A 103 24.78 25.54 -14.52
CA ALA A 103 24.35 25.86 -15.89
C ALA A 103 25.32 25.28 -16.94
N GLU A 104 26.62 25.30 -16.66
CA GLU A 104 27.67 24.72 -17.49
C GLU A 104 27.56 23.19 -17.56
N GLN A 105 27.31 22.53 -16.44
CA GLN A 105 27.10 21.08 -16.40
C GLN A 105 25.84 20.66 -17.17
N LYS A 106 24.74 21.38 -16.96
CA LYS A 106 23.46 21.10 -17.65
C LYS A 106 23.60 21.26 -19.16
N SER A 107 24.14 22.38 -19.61
CA SER A 107 24.34 22.66 -21.05
C SER A 107 25.31 21.69 -21.72
N ARG A 108 26.32 21.21 -20.99
CA ARG A 108 27.31 20.24 -21.50
C ARG A 108 26.77 18.81 -21.59
N LEU A 109 26.02 18.35 -20.58
CA LEU A 109 25.74 16.93 -20.40
C LEU A 109 24.30 16.51 -20.72
N LEU A 110 23.31 17.37 -20.44
CA LEU A 110 21.90 17.00 -20.65
C LEU A 110 21.57 16.69 -22.12
N PRO A 111 22.03 17.46 -23.13
CA PRO A 111 21.70 17.16 -24.53
C PRO A 111 22.08 15.75 -24.96
N GLY A 112 23.28 15.29 -24.61
CA GLY A 112 23.76 13.94 -24.95
C GLY A 112 23.03 12.82 -24.20
N LEU A 113 22.58 13.08 -22.97
CA LEU A 113 21.78 12.13 -22.20
C LEU A 113 20.35 12.01 -22.74
N ILE A 114 19.78 13.11 -23.26
CA ILE A 114 18.43 13.18 -23.83
C ILE A 114 18.39 12.53 -25.22
N ASP A 115 19.35 12.84 -26.09
CA ASP A 115 19.43 12.27 -27.44
C ASP A 115 19.97 10.82 -27.47
N GLY A 116 20.38 10.32 -26.29
CA GLY A 116 20.87 8.96 -26.10
C GLY A 116 22.23 8.68 -26.75
N THR A 117 22.99 9.71 -27.16
CA THR A 117 24.38 9.57 -27.60
C THR A 117 25.30 9.24 -26.42
N VAL A 118 25.01 9.82 -25.26
CA VAL A 118 25.66 9.55 -23.97
C VAL A 118 24.73 8.73 -23.10
N THR A 119 25.24 7.63 -22.57
CA THR A 119 24.56 6.80 -21.57
C THR A 119 25.37 6.76 -20.29
N ALA A 120 24.71 6.49 -19.17
CA ALA A 120 25.33 6.65 -17.86
C ALA A 120 25.48 5.34 -17.07
N GLY A 121 26.46 5.32 -16.17
CA GLY A 121 26.62 4.33 -15.12
C GLY A 121 26.63 4.99 -13.74
N ILE A 122 26.02 4.35 -12.74
CA ILE A 122 25.83 4.93 -11.40
C ILE A 122 26.54 4.08 -10.34
N GLY A 123 27.46 4.69 -9.58
CA GLY A 123 28.18 4.05 -8.47
C GLY A 123 28.24 4.96 -7.25
N LEU A 124 27.47 4.64 -6.19
CA LEU A 124 27.32 5.51 -5.02
C LEU A 124 27.87 4.92 -3.71
N ASP A 125 28.49 3.75 -3.76
CA ASP A 125 28.97 2.98 -2.60
C ASP A 125 30.50 2.78 -2.59
N GLY A 126 31.22 3.47 -3.49
CA GLY A 126 32.67 3.39 -3.59
C GLY A 126 33.42 4.17 -2.51
N GLU A 127 34.72 3.87 -2.38
CA GLU A 127 35.69 4.56 -1.53
C GLU A 127 36.60 5.48 -2.37
N VAL A 128 36.02 6.51 -2.98
CA VAL A 128 36.77 7.50 -3.77
C VAL A 128 37.07 8.73 -2.92
N ARG A 129 38.31 9.20 -2.99
CA ARG A 129 38.78 10.43 -2.33
C ARG A 129 39.06 11.50 -3.36
N LEU A 130 38.54 12.69 -3.14
CA LEU A 130 38.86 13.89 -3.91
C LEU A 130 39.77 14.80 -3.10
N LYS A 131 40.96 15.13 -3.62
CA LYS A 131 41.91 16.05 -2.97
C LYS A 131 42.59 16.92 -4.00
N ASN A 132 42.49 18.25 -3.83
CA ASN A 132 43.15 19.24 -4.68
C ASN A 132 42.87 19.03 -6.19
N GLY A 133 41.63 18.68 -6.55
CA GLY A 133 41.23 18.44 -7.95
C GLY A 133 41.70 17.09 -8.52
N VAL A 134 42.13 16.16 -7.67
CA VAL A 134 42.52 14.80 -8.07
C VAL A 134 41.66 13.77 -7.33
N ALA A 135 41.00 12.90 -8.08
CA ALA A 135 40.23 11.78 -7.57
C ALA A 135 41.03 10.47 -7.64
N ASP A 136 41.03 9.71 -6.55
CA ASP A 136 41.74 8.44 -6.42
C ASP A 136 40.94 7.48 -5.52
N GLY A 137 40.84 6.21 -5.92
CA GLY A 137 40.18 5.17 -5.13
C GLY A 137 39.39 4.15 -5.94
N ASP A 138 38.75 3.24 -5.21
CA ASP A 138 37.87 2.21 -5.78
C ASP A 138 36.42 2.72 -5.78
N ALA A 139 35.84 2.89 -6.96
CA ALA A 139 34.46 3.35 -7.10
C ALA A 139 33.43 2.22 -6.89
N GLY A 140 33.89 1.00 -6.58
CA GLY A 140 33.06 -0.16 -6.33
C GLY A 140 32.43 -0.71 -7.61
N ILE A 141 31.21 -1.25 -7.45
CA ILE A 141 30.41 -1.76 -8.57
C ILE A 141 29.48 -0.67 -9.08
N VAL A 142 29.67 -0.29 -10.33
CA VAL A 142 28.89 0.74 -11.01
C VAL A 142 27.83 0.07 -11.88
N LEU A 143 26.56 0.33 -11.56
CA LEU A 143 25.41 -0.18 -12.31
C LEU A 143 25.38 0.43 -13.71
N GLY A 144 25.25 -0.39 -14.75
CA GLY A 144 25.16 0.07 -16.14
C GLY A 144 26.51 0.45 -16.77
N ALA A 145 27.63 0.23 -16.08
CA ALA A 145 28.96 0.53 -16.60
C ALA A 145 29.33 -0.25 -17.88
N GLY A 146 28.60 -1.30 -18.24
CA GLY A 146 28.75 -2.02 -19.50
C GLY A 146 28.70 -1.10 -20.71
N LEU A 147 27.65 -0.27 -20.78
CA LEU A 147 27.39 0.62 -21.90
C LEU A 147 27.67 2.11 -21.62
N ALA A 148 27.97 2.48 -20.37
CA ALA A 148 28.15 3.87 -19.97
C ALA A 148 29.28 4.60 -20.71
N GLU A 149 29.01 5.82 -21.15
CA GLU A 149 29.99 6.83 -21.57
C GLU A 149 30.26 7.84 -20.46
N LEU A 150 29.27 8.10 -19.59
CA LEU A 150 29.37 8.96 -18.42
C LEU A 150 29.24 8.13 -17.13
N LEU A 151 30.09 8.38 -16.14
CA LEU A 151 30.07 7.72 -14.84
C LEU A 151 29.73 8.74 -13.75
N LEU A 152 28.69 8.45 -12.96
CA LEU A 152 28.35 9.18 -11.74
C LEU A 152 28.90 8.41 -10.55
N ILE A 153 29.99 8.93 -9.97
CA ILE A 153 30.74 8.25 -8.91
C ILE A 153 30.71 9.07 -7.63
N ALA A 154 30.21 8.50 -6.53
CA ALA A 154 30.28 9.18 -5.23
C ALA A 154 31.72 9.33 -4.74
N ALA A 155 32.07 10.51 -4.25
CA ALA A 155 33.34 10.82 -3.59
C ALA A 155 33.05 11.61 -2.30
N GLY A 156 32.94 10.91 -1.16
CA GLY A 156 32.47 11.52 0.08
C GLY A 156 30.99 11.90 -0.02
N GLU A 157 30.68 13.19 0.13
CA GLU A 157 29.32 13.74 -0.04
C GLU A 157 29.06 14.26 -1.46
N ASP A 158 30.11 14.35 -2.29
CA ASP A 158 30.04 14.85 -3.66
C ASP A 158 29.78 13.69 -4.64
N VAL A 159 29.38 14.04 -5.87
CA VAL A 159 29.31 13.11 -7.00
C VAL A 159 30.18 13.64 -8.13
N LEU A 160 31.06 12.78 -8.65
CA LEU A 160 31.92 13.07 -9.80
C LEU A 160 31.21 12.66 -11.09
N LEU A 161 31.30 13.52 -12.11
CA LEU A 161 30.80 13.33 -13.48
C LEU A 161 31.99 13.06 -14.40
N LEU A 162 32.33 11.79 -14.61
CA LEU A 162 33.55 11.40 -15.32
C LEU A 162 33.24 10.72 -16.65
N GLU A 163 33.87 11.15 -17.74
CA GLU A 163 33.86 10.34 -18.96
C GLU A 163 34.58 9.02 -18.72
N ARG A 164 34.05 7.94 -19.29
CA ARG A 164 34.60 6.59 -19.13
C ARG A 164 36.06 6.46 -19.59
N ASP A 165 36.43 7.19 -20.65
CA ASP A 165 37.75 7.15 -21.28
C ASP A 165 38.71 8.22 -20.74
N ARG A 166 38.29 8.98 -19.71
CA ARG A 166 39.14 9.97 -19.06
C ARG A 166 40.40 9.31 -18.49
N ALA A 167 41.54 9.97 -18.69
CA ALA A 167 42.83 9.47 -18.20
C ALA A 167 42.78 9.16 -16.69
N GLY A 168 43.20 7.95 -16.32
CA GLY A 168 43.17 7.45 -14.94
C GLY A 168 41.88 6.72 -14.55
N VAL A 169 40.84 6.73 -15.40
CA VAL A 169 39.62 5.93 -15.19
C VAL A 169 39.81 4.54 -15.80
N SER A 170 39.54 3.50 -15.02
CA SER A 170 39.52 2.11 -15.49
C SER A 170 38.16 1.49 -15.24
N VAL A 171 37.62 0.79 -16.24
CA VAL A 171 36.31 0.13 -16.17
C VAL A 171 36.46 -1.32 -16.60
N GLU A 172 36.34 -2.25 -15.66
CA GLU A 172 36.32 -3.70 -15.90
C GLU A 172 34.89 -4.22 -15.88
N VAL A 173 34.42 -4.82 -16.98
CA VAL A 173 33.06 -5.38 -17.09
C VAL A 173 33.16 -6.91 -17.22
N PRO A 174 33.22 -7.65 -16.11
CA PRO A 174 33.27 -9.11 -16.16
C PRO A 174 31.92 -9.71 -16.55
N ASN A 175 31.85 -11.05 -16.65
CA ASN A 175 30.57 -11.75 -16.75
C ASN A 175 29.67 -11.37 -15.57
N ASN A 176 28.44 -11.00 -15.88
CA ASN A 176 27.51 -10.40 -14.92
C ASN A 176 26.44 -11.41 -14.48
N PHE A 177 26.02 -11.30 -13.21
CA PHE A 177 24.91 -12.10 -12.68
C PHE A 177 23.58 -11.73 -13.36
N ASP A 178 23.36 -10.43 -13.61
CA ASP A 178 22.35 -9.91 -14.52
C ASP A 178 23.01 -9.46 -15.83
N PRO A 179 23.01 -10.30 -16.88
CA PRO A 179 23.62 -9.95 -18.16
C PRO A 179 22.78 -8.96 -18.98
N THR A 180 21.55 -8.66 -18.55
CA THR A 180 20.61 -7.79 -19.28
C THR A 180 20.88 -6.29 -19.04
N ARG A 181 21.66 -5.98 -18.01
CA ARG A 181 22.24 -4.66 -17.72
C ARG A 181 23.55 -4.84 -16.98
N ARG A 182 24.68 -4.82 -17.68
CA ARG A 182 25.97 -5.18 -17.06
C ARG A 182 26.50 -4.06 -16.17
N SER A 183 26.93 -4.47 -14.99
CA SER A 183 27.68 -3.65 -14.04
C SER A 183 29.18 -3.88 -14.21
N GLY A 184 29.99 -2.92 -13.77
CA GLY A 184 31.45 -2.97 -13.89
C GLY A 184 32.15 -2.51 -12.62
N ARG A 185 33.38 -2.96 -12.43
CA ARG A 185 34.29 -2.42 -11.41
C ARG A 185 34.96 -1.19 -11.97
N VAL A 186 34.90 -0.09 -11.25
CA VAL A 186 35.52 1.17 -11.66
C VAL A 186 36.59 1.57 -10.66
N ARG A 187 37.79 1.92 -11.16
CA ARG A 187 38.86 2.50 -10.33
C ARG A 187 39.36 3.80 -10.92
N LEU A 188 39.67 4.73 -10.04
CA LEU A 188 40.22 6.03 -10.35
C LEU A 188 41.67 6.07 -9.83
N GLU A 189 42.61 6.33 -10.73
CA GLU A 189 44.03 6.46 -10.42
C GLU A 189 44.50 7.86 -10.84
N ASN A 190 44.66 8.75 -9.86
CA ASN A 190 45.06 10.14 -10.07
C ASN A 190 44.27 10.87 -11.18
N VAL A 191 42.94 10.71 -11.19
CA VAL A 191 42.06 11.34 -12.19
C VAL A 191 41.96 12.83 -11.93
N ASN A 192 42.27 13.66 -12.91
CA ASN A 192 42.06 15.10 -12.80
C ASN A 192 40.57 15.44 -12.90
N VAL A 193 40.08 16.23 -11.95
CA VAL A 193 38.67 16.60 -11.80
C VAL A 193 38.59 18.12 -11.64
N GLY A 194 37.93 18.79 -12.59
CA GLY A 194 37.63 20.21 -12.53
C GLY A 194 36.37 20.51 -11.72
N ALA A 195 36.10 21.79 -11.46
CA ALA A 195 34.86 22.20 -10.79
C ALA A 195 33.60 21.73 -11.56
N ASP A 196 33.65 21.77 -12.90
CA ASP A 196 32.54 21.36 -13.77
C ASP A 196 32.31 19.84 -13.79
N ASP A 197 33.18 19.05 -13.15
CA ASP A 197 33.04 17.60 -13.02
C ASP A 197 32.47 17.18 -11.65
N ILE A 198 32.15 18.13 -10.77
CA ILE A 198 31.74 17.85 -9.38
C ILE A 198 30.33 18.39 -9.15
N LEU A 199 29.45 17.52 -8.66
CA LEU A 199 28.19 17.89 -8.02
C LEU A 199 28.42 17.95 -6.51
N THR A 200 28.71 19.16 -6.02
CA THR A 200 29.04 19.39 -4.61
C THR A 200 27.85 19.07 -3.70
N GLY A 201 28.04 18.18 -2.73
CA GLY A 201 26.98 17.70 -1.83
C GLY A 201 25.89 16.88 -2.52
N GLY A 202 26.10 16.46 -3.77
CA GLY A 202 25.09 15.82 -4.61
C GLY A 202 24.76 14.37 -4.24
N ARG A 203 25.54 13.71 -3.37
CA ARG A 203 25.38 12.25 -3.11
C ARG A 203 24.01 11.89 -2.57
N ALA A 204 23.49 12.67 -1.62
CA ALA A 204 22.20 12.39 -1.01
C ALA A 204 21.03 12.54 -2.01
N SER A 205 21.09 13.54 -2.90
CA SER A 205 20.07 13.70 -3.95
C SER A 205 20.22 12.61 -5.02
N ALA A 206 21.44 12.27 -5.41
CA ALA A 206 21.73 11.17 -6.34
C ALA A 206 21.19 9.83 -5.84
N LEU A 207 21.40 9.52 -4.56
CA LEU A 207 20.87 8.29 -3.96
C LEU A 207 19.34 8.28 -3.93
N ALA A 208 18.69 9.40 -3.60
CA ALA A 208 17.23 9.49 -3.59
C ALA A 208 16.63 9.28 -4.99
N ARG A 209 17.19 9.91 -6.03
CA ARG A 209 16.75 9.73 -7.43
C ARG A 209 17.02 8.32 -7.94
N ALA A 210 18.19 7.77 -7.64
CA ALA A 210 18.52 6.38 -7.98
C ALA A 210 17.54 5.39 -7.33
N ARG A 211 17.28 5.53 -6.03
CA ARG A 211 16.32 4.68 -5.31
C ARG A 211 14.90 4.81 -5.87
N THR A 212 14.41 6.01 -6.14
CA THR A 212 13.06 6.22 -6.68
C THR A 212 12.89 5.55 -8.06
N LEU A 213 13.84 5.76 -8.97
CA LEU A 213 13.75 5.23 -10.34
C LEU A 213 13.99 3.72 -10.39
N LEU A 214 14.94 3.20 -9.61
CA LEU A 214 15.14 1.75 -9.49
C LEU A 214 13.97 1.08 -8.77
N ALA A 215 13.33 1.75 -7.81
CA ALA A 215 12.13 1.24 -7.15
C ALA A 215 10.95 1.20 -8.13
N ALA A 216 10.81 2.17 -9.03
CA ALA A 216 9.84 2.12 -10.13
C ALA A 216 10.05 0.89 -11.03
N GLU A 217 11.30 0.62 -11.42
CA GLU A 217 11.64 -0.59 -12.18
C GLU A 217 11.29 -1.86 -11.38
N ALA A 218 11.63 -1.86 -10.09
CA ALA A 218 11.41 -3.00 -9.22
C ALA A 218 9.92 -3.32 -9.04
N VAL A 219 9.05 -2.32 -8.86
CA VAL A 219 7.60 -2.57 -8.72
C VAL A 219 6.97 -3.04 -10.02
N GLY A 220 7.46 -2.57 -11.17
CA GLY A 220 7.06 -3.08 -12.47
C GLY A 220 7.40 -4.57 -12.62
N GLY A 221 8.64 -4.94 -12.33
CA GLY A 221 9.05 -6.35 -12.33
C GLY A 221 8.33 -7.20 -11.29
N ALA A 222 8.05 -6.66 -10.10
CA ALA A 222 7.31 -7.34 -9.05
C ALA A 222 5.87 -7.64 -9.46
N ALA A 223 5.24 -6.71 -10.20
CA ALA A 223 3.88 -6.88 -10.71
C ALA A 223 3.83 -7.89 -11.87
N ASP A 224 4.80 -7.89 -12.79
CA ASP A 224 4.87 -8.92 -13.83
C ASP A 224 5.04 -10.32 -13.23
N CYS A 225 5.84 -10.45 -12.18
CA CYS A 225 5.97 -11.71 -11.43
C CYS A 225 4.63 -12.18 -10.83
N VAL A 226 3.77 -11.27 -10.36
CA VAL A 226 2.41 -11.59 -9.90
C VAL A 226 1.57 -12.10 -11.06
N ASP A 227 1.54 -11.34 -12.16
CA ASP A 227 0.72 -11.64 -13.33
C ASP A 227 1.12 -13.01 -13.92
N ALA A 228 2.41 -13.25 -14.16
CA ALA A 228 2.94 -14.50 -14.67
C ALA A 228 2.62 -15.70 -13.76
N ALA A 229 2.81 -15.57 -12.44
CA ALA A 229 2.52 -16.64 -11.49
C ALA A 229 1.03 -16.99 -11.46
N VAL A 230 0.17 -15.97 -11.45
CA VAL A 230 -1.28 -16.14 -11.42
C VAL A 230 -1.80 -16.78 -12.71
N ASP A 231 -1.33 -16.30 -13.87
CA ASP A 231 -1.75 -16.82 -15.16
C ASP A 231 -1.34 -18.29 -15.34
N TYR A 232 -0.10 -18.63 -14.97
CA TYR A 232 0.32 -20.03 -14.94
C TYR A 232 -0.50 -20.87 -13.96
N ALA A 233 -0.76 -20.36 -12.76
CA ALA A 233 -1.50 -21.09 -11.73
C ALA A 233 -2.94 -21.42 -12.17
N LYS A 234 -3.59 -20.54 -12.94
CA LYS A 234 -4.95 -20.71 -13.47
C LYS A 234 -5.05 -21.82 -14.50
N VAL A 235 -3.97 -22.13 -15.23
CA VAL A 235 -4.00 -23.14 -16.31
C VAL A 235 -3.30 -24.44 -15.93
N ARG A 236 -2.29 -24.39 -15.04
CA ARG A 236 -1.53 -25.57 -14.65
C ARG A 236 -2.36 -26.51 -13.78
N GLN A 237 -2.51 -27.76 -14.19
CA GLN A 237 -3.28 -28.76 -13.44
C GLN A 237 -2.40 -29.77 -12.67
N GLN A 238 -2.72 -30.02 -11.39
CA GLN A 238 -2.18 -31.10 -10.56
C GLN A 238 -3.28 -31.64 -9.65
N PHE A 239 -3.21 -32.93 -9.32
CA PHE A 239 -4.23 -33.62 -8.51
C PHE A 239 -5.67 -33.40 -9.01
N GLY A 240 -5.86 -33.39 -10.34
CA GLY A 240 -7.19 -33.28 -10.98
C GLY A 240 -7.81 -31.87 -11.02
N ARG A 241 -7.10 -30.81 -10.62
CA ARG A 241 -7.58 -29.43 -10.66
C ARG A 241 -6.46 -28.42 -10.94
N THR A 242 -6.82 -27.18 -11.29
CA THR A 242 -5.84 -26.10 -11.51
C THR A 242 -5.13 -25.77 -10.20
N ILE A 243 -3.82 -25.49 -10.22
CA ILE A 243 -3.10 -25.22 -8.98
C ILE A 243 -3.57 -23.94 -8.27
N ALA A 244 -4.20 -23.02 -9.01
CA ALA A 244 -4.83 -21.83 -8.46
C ALA A 244 -6.01 -22.11 -7.50
N THR A 245 -6.52 -23.34 -7.39
CA THR A 245 -7.51 -23.69 -6.35
C THR A 245 -6.87 -24.00 -4.99
N PHE A 246 -5.58 -24.36 -4.95
CA PHE A 246 -4.92 -24.68 -3.67
C PHE A 246 -4.68 -23.41 -2.86
N GLN A 247 -5.16 -23.40 -1.63
CA GLN A 247 -5.08 -22.25 -0.73
C GLN A 247 -3.63 -21.76 -0.53
N ALA A 248 -2.65 -22.65 -0.41
CA ALA A 248 -1.24 -22.27 -0.29
C ALA A 248 -0.74 -21.43 -1.50
N VAL A 249 -1.11 -21.83 -2.72
CA VAL A 249 -0.75 -21.10 -3.95
C VAL A 249 -1.46 -19.75 -4.00
N LYS A 250 -2.76 -19.70 -3.65
CA LYS A 250 -3.52 -18.45 -3.54
C LYS A 250 -2.87 -17.48 -2.56
N HIS A 251 -2.48 -17.96 -1.39
CA HIS A 251 -1.87 -17.13 -0.35
C HIS A 251 -0.52 -16.57 -0.79
N HIS A 252 0.31 -17.35 -1.49
CA HIS A 252 1.53 -16.83 -2.11
C HIS A 252 1.23 -15.70 -3.09
N CYS A 253 0.31 -15.91 -4.04
CA CYS A 253 -0.03 -14.89 -5.04
C CYS A 253 -0.66 -13.64 -4.40
N ALA A 254 -1.51 -13.81 -3.39
CA ALA A 254 -2.10 -12.70 -2.63
C ALA A 254 -1.03 -11.88 -1.90
N ASN A 255 -0.06 -12.53 -1.25
CA ASN A 255 1.05 -11.84 -0.59
C ASN A 255 1.95 -11.11 -1.59
N MET A 256 2.22 -11.72 -2.76
CA MET A 256 2.99 -11.08 -3.83
C MET A 256 2.31 -9.79 -4.30
N LEU A 257 0.98 -9.82 -4.47
CA LEU A 257 0.22 -8.63 -4.84
C LEU A 257 0.29 -7.55 -3.74
N VAL A 258 0.10 -7.92 -2.46
CA VAL A 258 0.17 -6.97 -1.33
C VAL A 258 1.53 -6.27 -1.27
N ALA A 259 2.62 -7.03 -1.48
CA ALA A 259 3.98 -6.50 -1.52
C ALA A 259 4.18 -5.53 -2.70
N ALA A 260 3.75 -5.93 -3.90
CA ALA A 260 3.82 -5.09 -5.09
C ALA A 260 3.04 -3.78 -4.91
N GLU A 261 1.79 -3.84 -4.42
CA GLU A 261 0.94 -2.67 -4.19
C GLU A 261 1.52 -1.72 -3.13
N SER A 262 2.18 -2.25 -2.09
CA SER A 262 2.86 -1.43 -1.08
C SER A 262 4.04 -0.66 -1.69
N GLY A 263 4.87 -1.33 -2.51
CA GLY A 263 5.97 -0.69 -3.21
C GLY A 263 5.48 0.34 -4.24
N VAL A 264 4.47 -0.03 -5.04
CA VAL A 264 3.83 0.86 -6.03
C VAL A 264 3.30 2.13 -5.34
N ALA A 265 2.68 2.00 -4.16
CA ALA A 265 2.21 3.14 -3.39
C ALA A 265 3.34 4.08 -2.95
N ALA A 266 4.46 3.51 -2.49
CA ALA A 266 5.63 4.27 -2.05
C ALA A 266 6.39 4.95 -3.19
N VAL A 267 6.54 4.28 -4.35
CA VAL A 267 7.18 4.89 -5.53
C VAL A 267 6.36 6.07 -6.05
N TRP A 268 5.04 5.92 -6.11
CA TRP A 268 4.14 7.00 -6.51
C TRP A 268 4.32 8.23 -5.61
N ASP A 269 4.40 8.05 -4.29
CA ASP A 269 4.64 9.16 -3.37
C ASP A 269 6.03 9.78 -3.52
N ALA A 270 7.07 8.95 -3.64
CA ALA A 270 8.44 9.43 -3.85
C ALA A 270 8.58 10.26 -5.13
N SER A 271 7.91 9.86 -6.21
CA SER A 271 7.93 10.61 -7.47
C SER A 271 7.33 12.01 -7.35
N ARG A 272 6.27 12.18 -6.53
CA ARG A 272 5.60 13.46 -6.28
C ARG A 272 6.42 14.36 -5.35
N ALA A 273 6.96 13.77 -4.28
CA ALA A 273 7.79 14.50 -3.31
C ALA A 273 9.02 15.17 -3.96
N ALA A 274 9.51 14.65 -5.09
CA ALA A 274 10.71 15.14 -5.77
C ALA A 274 10.63 16.59 -6.27
N SER A 275 9.42 17.12 -6.51
CA SER A 275 9.18 18.52 -6.89
C SER A 275 8.71 19.39 -5.71
N GLU A 276 8.51 18.81 -4.53
CA GLU A 276 7.96 19.49 -3.36
C GLU A 276 9.07 19.94 -2.41
N ASP A 277 9.68 19.00 -1.69
CA ASP A 277 10.72 19.25 -0.69
C ASP A 277 11.77 18.13 -0.72
N GLU A 278 13.05 18.50 -0.72
CA GLU A 278 14.15 17.55 -0.93
C GLU A 278 14.33 16.60 0.27
N ASP A 279 14.09 17.05 1.50
CA ASP A 279 14.23 16.19 2.68
C ASP A 279 13.06 15.21 2.81
N GLN A 280 11.85 15.66 2.48
CA GLN A 280 10.69 14.77 2.31
C GLN A 280 10.92 13.77 1.18
N PHE A 281 11.47 14.22 0.04
CA PHE A 281 11.78 13.35 -1.09
C PHE A 281 12.76 12.25 -0.71
N ARG A 282 13.83 12.59 0.02
CA ARG A 282 14.82 11.59 0.48
C ARG A 282 14.21 10.56 1.43
N LEU A 283 13.30 10.97 2.32
CA LEU A 283 12.54 10.04 3.17
C LEU A 283 11.64 9.14 2.30
N ALA A 284 10.86 9.72 1.38
CA ALA A 284 9.97 8.97 0.51
C ALA A 284 10.72 7.99 -0.41
N ALA A 285 11.87 8.39 -0.95
CA ALA A 285 12.74 7.54 -1.76
C ALA A 285 13.32 6.36 -0.96
N ALA A 286 13.71 6.59 0.31
CA ALA A 286 14.13 5.52 1.21
C ALA A 286 12.98 4.54 1.52
N VAL A 287 11.77 5.03 1.76
CA VAL A 287 10.55 4.20 1.93
C VAL A 287 10.28 3.39 0.66
N ALA A 288 10.34 4.01 -0.52
CA ALA A 288 10.13 3.33 -1.79
C ALA A 288 11.12 2.17 -2.00
N ALA A 289 12.42 2.41 -1.78
CA ALA A 289 13.44 1.36 -1.87
C ALA A 289 13.27 0.26 -0.81
N ALA A 290 12.94 0.61 0.43
CA ALA A 290 12.73 -0.33 1.53
C ALA A 290 11.57 -1.32 1.27
N LEU A 291 10.60 -0.92 0.44
CA LEU A 291 9.45 -1.76 0.10
C LEU A 291 9.59 -2.42 -1.28
N ALA A 292 9.99 -1.67 -2.30
CA ALA A 292 10.01 -2.14 -3.69
C ALA A 292 11.09 -3.19 -3.94
N PHE A 293 12.30 -3.02 -3.41
CA PHE A 293 13.38 -3.97 -3.68
C PHE A 293 13.12 -5.35 -3.05
N PRO A 294 12.72 -5.45 -1.77
CA PRO A 294 12.35 -6.76 -1.20
C PRO A 294 11.11 -7.35 -1.86
N ALA A 295 10.12 -6.53 -2.23
CA ALA A 295 8.94 -7.00 -2.95
C ALA A 295 9.32 -7.63 -4.30
N TYR A 296 10.21 -7.00 -5.07
CA TYR A 296 10.63 -7.54 -6.36
C TYR A 296 11.41 -8.84 -6.22
N ALA A 297 12.39 -8.89 -5.33
CA ALA A 297 13.16 -10.10 -5.08
C ALA A 297 12.24 -11.25 -4.63
N ARG A 298 11.37 -11.00 -3.65
CA ARG A 298 10.47 -12.03 -3.12
C ARG A 298 9.43 -12.48 -4.14
N ASN A 299 8.89 -11.58 -4.94
CA ASN A 299 7.94 -11.93 -6.00
C ASN A 299 8.62 -12.72 -7.11
N ALA A 300 9.87 -12.41 -7.47
CA ALA A 300 10.61 -13.20 -8.44
C ALA A 300 10.89 -14.63 -7.94
N GLU A 301 11.27 -14.79 -6.67
CA GLU A 301 11.41 -16.10 -6.02
C GLU A 301 10.10 -16.90 -6.04
N LEU A 302 9.00 -16.27 -5.63
CA LEU A 302 7.68 -16.94 -5.57
C LEU A 302 7.12 -17.22 -6.97
N ASN A 303 7.43 -16.38 -7.96
CA ASN A 303 7.08 -16.64 -9.36
C ASN A 303 7.73 -17.94 -9.85
N ILE A 304 9.02 -18.13 -9.57
CA ILE A 304 9.73 -19.39 -9.83
C ILE A 304 9.07 -20.55 -9.05
N GLN A 305 8.78 -20.34 -7.76
CA GLN A 305 8.16 -21.36 -6.91
C GLN A 305 6.80 -21.83 -7.41
N VAL A 306 5.95 -20.91 -7.91
CA VAL A 306 4.63 -21.22 -8.48
C VAL A 306 4.75 -21.94 -9.82
N HIS A 307 5.70 -21.54 -10.66
CA HIS A 307 6.00 -22.25 -11.91
C HIS A 307 6.56 -23.66 -11.67
N GLY A 308 7.26 -23.86 -10.55
CA GLY A 308 7.93 -25.11 -10.21
C GLY A 308 9.13 -25.35 -11.13
N GLY A 309 9.32 -26.59 -11.57
CA GLY A 309 10.50 -26.98 -12.35
C GLY A 309 10.76 -26.09 -13.56
N ILE A 310 9.73 -25.73 -14.35
CA ILE A 310 9.91 -24.87 -15.55
C ILE A 310 10.42 -23.47 -15.19
N GLY A 311 10.00 -22.90 -14.06
CA GLY A 311 10.48 -21.58 -13.61
C GLY A 311 11.95 -21.57 -13.21
N PHE A 312 12.53 -22.75 -12.95
CA PHE A 312 13.94 -22.94 -12.60
C PHE A 312 14.83 -23.29 -13.81
N THR A 313 14.30 -23.22 -15.03
CA THR A 313 15.05 -23.51 -16.27
C THR A 313 15.51 -22.24 -16.99
N TRP A 314 16.51 -22.35 -17.88
CA TRP A 314 17.03 -21.23 -18.69
C TRP A 314 16.03 -20.79 -19.78
N GLU A 315 15.14 -21.71 -20.15
CA GLU A 315 14.11 -21.55 -21.17
C GLU A 315 13.01 -20.59 -20.72
N HIS A 316 12.86 -20.34 -19.41
CA HIS A 316 11.79 -19.53 -18.84
C HIS A 316 12.27 -18.16 -18.36
N ASP A 317 11.46 -17.11 -18.48
CA ASP A 317 11.87 -15.74 -18.17
C ASP A 317 11.93 -15.41 -16.67
N ALA A 318 11.38 -16.27 -15.81
CA ALA A 318 11.26 -15.99 -14.37
C ALA A 318 12.61 -15.68 -13.70
N HIS A 319 13.71 -16.31 -14.14
CA HIS A 319 15.03 -16.04 -13.59
C HIS A 319 15.62 -14.70 -14.05
N LEU A 320 15.14 -14.08 -15.14
CA LEU A 320 15.56 -12.74 -15.54
C LEU A 320 15.16 -11.73 -14.46
N HIS A 321 13.92 -11.83 -13.98
CA HIS A 321 13.43 -11.01 -12.87
C HIS A 321 14.26 -11.21 -11.60
N LEU A 322 14.53 -12.46 -11.21
CA LEU A 322 15.31 -12.74 -10.00
C LEU A 322 16.73 -12.15 -10.09
N ARG A 323 17.38 -12.28 -11.24
CA ARG A 323 18.71 -11.70 -11.48
C ARG A 323 18.71 -10.19 -11.34
N ARG A 324 17.80 -9.52 -12.04
CA ARG A 324 17.62 -8.06 -11.99
C ARG A 324 17.31 -7.58 -10.57
N ALA A 325 16.37 -8.23 -9.89
CA ALA A 325 15.94 -7.88 -8.54
C ALA A 325 17.08 -7.97 -7.52
N LEU A 326 17.85 -9.07 -7.55
CA LEU A 326 18.97 -9.27 -6.62
C LEU A 326 20.11 -8.27 -6.87
N VAL A 327 20.41 -7.92 -8.12
CA VAL A 327 21.45 -6.92 -8.43
C VAL A 327 21.04 -5.53 -7.95
N VAL A 328 19.81 -5.11 -8.22
CA VAL A 328 19.30 -3.81 -7.74
C VAL A 328 19.29 -3.76 -6.22
N ALA A 329 18.82 -4.82 -5.55
CA ALA A 329 18.80 -4.91 -4.10
C ALA A 329 20.21 -4.92 -3.49
N ALA A 330 21.19 -5.56 -4.14
CA ALA A 330 22.56 -5.60 -3.65
C ALA A 330 23.27 -4.24 -3.76
N LEU A 331 23.00 -3.46 -4.80
CA LEU A 331 23.70 -2.19 -5.06
C LEU A 331 23.05 -0.97 -4.39
N PHE A 332 21.72 -0.97 -4.21
CA PHE A 332 20.98 0.19 -3.69
C PHE A 332 20.03 -0.15 -2.53
N GLY A 333 19.92 -1.43 -2.18
CA GLY A 333 19.01 -1.96 -1.18
C GLY A 333 19.73 -2.49 0.07
N GLY A 334 19.43 -3.73 0.43
CA GLY A 334 19.83 -4.31 1.71
C GLY A 334 19.15 -3.61 2.88
N ASP A 335 19.87 -3.48 3.99
CA ASP A 335 19.37 -2.84 5.21
C ASP A 335 19.39 -1.30 5.15
N ALA A 336 20.11 -0.72 4.17
CA ALA A 336 20.37 0.70 4.11
C ALA A 336 19.09 1.55 3.91
N PRO A 337 18.15 1.24 3.00
CA PRO A 337 16.92 2.01 2.87
C PRO A 337 16.09 2.03 4.17
N ALA A 338 15.94 0.88 4.83
CA ALA A 338 15.19 0.81 6.09
C ALA A 338 15.89 1.63 7.19
N ARG A 339 17.20 1.50 7.34
CA ARG A 339 17.98 2.33 8.26
C ARG A 339 17.78 3.83 7.99
N ASP A 340 17.84 4.24 6.73
CA ASP A 340 17.66 5.64 6.34
C ASP A 340 16.26 6.16 6.66
N VAL A 341 15.21 5.34 6.51
CA VAL A 341 13.85 5.69 6.95
C VAL A 341 13.86 6.00 8.45
N PHE A 342 14.43 5.09 9.26
CA PHE A 342 14.52 5.32 10.71
C PHE A 342 15.30 6.58 11.05
N GLU A 343 16.51 6.75 10.50
CA GLU A 343 17.38 7.87 10.84
C GLU A 343 16.75 9.21 10.46
N ARG A 344 16.08 9.29 9.30
CA ARG A 344 15.37 10.51 8.86
C ARG A 344 14.15 10.81 9.74
N THR A 345 13.34 9.81 10.04
CA THR A 345 12.19 9.99 10.94
C THR A 345 12.65 10.38 12.35
N ALA A 346 13.74 9.77 12.85
CA ALA A 346 14.35 10.10 14.13
C ALA A 346 14.93 11.52 14.17
N ALA A 347 15.38 12.04 13.02
CA ALA A 347 15.80 13.43 12.84
C ALA A 347 14.61 14.41 12.68
N GLY A 348 13.37 13.92 12.68
CA GLY A 348 12.15 14.73 12.61
C GLY A 348 11.61 14.96 11.21
N ALA A 349 12.17 14.31 10.18
CA ALA A 349 11.62 14.37 8.83
C ALA A 349 10.20 13.78 8.82
N LYS A 350 9.24 14.51 8.25
CA LYS A 350 7.85 14.11 8.12
C LYS A 350 7.42 14.28 6.68
N ARG A 351 6.76 13.25 6.14
CA ARG A 351 6.19 13.29 4.80
C ARG A 351 4.75 13.79 4.88
N GLU A 352 4.51 15.02 4.45
CA GLU A 352 3.17 15.59 4.34
C GLU A 352 2.54 15.14 3.03
N ASN A 353 1.37 14.51 3.08
CA ASN A 353 0.72 14.06 1.87
C ASN A 353 -0.45 14.98 1.56
N SER A 354 -0.29 15.88 0.58
CA SER A 354 -1.42 16.51 -0.09
C SER A 354 -1.80 15.70 -1.32
N LEU A 355 -3.06 15.78 -1.72
CA LEU A 355 -3.48 15.46 -3.09
C LEU A 355 -3.69 16.79 -3.80
N ASP A 356 -3.29 16.86 -5.06
CA ASP A 356 -3.70 17.96 -5.93
C ASP A 356 -5.19 17.76 -6.20
N LEU A 357 -6.00 18.55 -5.50
CA LEU A 357 -7.44 18.49 -5.63
C LEU A 357 -7.88 19.37 -6.81
N PRO A 358 -8.97 19.02 -7.51
CA PRO A 358 -9.50 19.83 -8.62
C PRO A 358 -9.90 21.24 -8.14
N ALA A 359 -9.99 22.21 -9.04
CA ALA A 359 -10.24 23.62 -8.69
C ALA A 359 -11.53 23.84 -7.85
N GLU A 360 -12.55 23.01 -8.06
CA GLU A 360 -13.78 22.99 -7.26
C GLU A 360 -13.53 22.71 -5.77
N ALA A 361 -12.42 22.05 -5.42
CA ALA A 361 -12.03 21.80 -4.04
C ALA A 361 -11.76 23.08 -3.26
N GLU A 362 -11.32 24.18 -3.88
CA GLU A 362 -11.10 25.44 -3.18
C GLU A 362 -12.41 26.15 -2.79
N GLU A 363 -13.46 25.99 -3.61
CA GLU A 363 -14.81 26.42 -3.24
C GLU A 363 -15.35 25.60 -2.07
N LEU A 364 -15.18 24.27 -2.13
CA LEU A 364 -15.49 23.37 -1.02
C LEU A 364 -14.73 23.75 0.24
N ARG A 365 -13.42 24.01 0.12
CA ARG A 365 -12.51 24.36 1.21
C ARG A 365 -12.96 25.63 1.91
N THR A 366 -13.31 26.66 1.15
CA THR A 366 -13.82 27.92 1.71
C THR A 366 -15.09 27.70 2.54
N ARG A 367 -16.05 26.93 2.01
CA ARG A 367 -17.30 26.63 2.71
C ARG A 367 -17.07 25.77 3.95
N ILE A 368 -16.34 24.66 3.82
CA ILE A 368 -16.06 23.72 4.90
C ILE A 368 -15.25 24.40 6.00
N ARG A 369 -14.30 25.29 5.67
CA ARG A 369 -13.56 26.08 6.65
C ARG A 369 -14.47 26.99 7.47
N ALA A 370 -15.43 27.63 6.83
CA ALA A 370 -16.41 28.47 7.52
C ALA A 370 -17.27 27.61 8.47
N ASP A 371 -17.77 26.47 8.00
CA ASP A 371 -18.54 25.52 8.81
C ASP A 371 -17.69 25.00 9.99
N ALA A 372 -16.42 24.66 9.74
CA ALA A 372 -15.49 24.19 10.76
C ALA A 372 -15.22 25.28 11.81
N ALA A 373 -15.06 26.55 11.41
CA ALA A 373 -14.91 27.65 12.35
C ALA A 373 -16.16 27.86 13.22
N GLU A 374 -17.36 27.77 12.61
CA GLU A 374 -18.64 27.85 13.34
C GLU A 374 -18.74 26.70 14.35
N ILE A 375 -18.50 25.46 13.93
CA ILE A 375 -18.57 24.27 14.79
C ILE A 375 -17.53 24.38 15.92
N ALA A 376 -16.29 24.75 15.62
CA ALA A 376 -15.23 24.85 16.62
C ALA A 376 -15.54 25.86 17.73
N ALA A 377 -16.34 26.90 17.44
CA ALA A 377 -16.77 27.91 18.41
C ALA A 377 -17.90 27.44 19.36
N LEU A 378 -18.58 26.34 19.04
CA LEU A 378 -19.66 25.78 19.86
C LEU A 378 -19.11 24.96 21.04
N ASP A 379 -19.92 24.78 22.09
CA ASP A 379 -19.61 23.80 23.12
C ASP A 379 -19.71 22.36 22.59
N LYS A 380 -19.23 21.36 23.35
CA LYS A 380 -19.15 19.97 22.87
C LYS A 380 -20.50 19.34 22.51
N ALA A 381 -21.59 19.71 23.19
CA ALA A 381 -22.90 19.17 22.89
C ALA A 381 -23.47 19.79 21.61
N ALA A 382 -23.39 21.13 21.51
CA ALA A 382 -23.81 21.88 20.33
C ALA A 382 -22.94 21.55 19.09
N GLN A 383 -21.65 21.26 19.27
CA GLN A 383 -20.77 20.73 18.22
C GLN A 383 -21.34 19.45 17.61
N ARG A 384 -21.76 18.49 18.46
CA ARG A 384 -22.31 17.22 17.98
C ARG A 384 -23.62 17.44 17.25
N ASP A 385 -24.53 18.24 17.79
CA ASP A 385 -25.80 18.54 17.13
C ASP A 385 -25.59 19.18 15.76
N LYS A 386 -24.67 20.16 15.67
CA LYS A 386 -24.33 20.81 14.40
C LYS A 386 -23.68 19.84 13.41
N LEU A 387 -22.79 18.97 13.85
CA LEU A 387 -22.17 17.94 12.99
C LEU A 387 -23.21 16.96 12.44
N ILE A 388 -24.25 16.62 13.21
CA ILE A 388 -25.36 15.76 12.77
C ILE A 388 -26.21 16.52 11.76
N GLU A 389 -26.64 17.73 12.09
CA GLU A 389 -27.48 18.59 11.23
C GLU A 389 -26.84 18.83 9.84
N THR A 390 -25.54 19.08 9.81
CA THR A 390 -24.77 19.36 8.59
C THR A 390 -24.33 18.11 7.83
N GLY A 391 -24.56 16.92 8.39
CA GLY A 391 -24.09 15.64 7.84
C GLY A 391 -22.59 15.40 7.95
N TYR A 392 -21.83 16.27 8.65
CA TYR A 392 -20.37 16.11 8.82
C TYR A 392 -19.98 14.96 9.75
N VAL A 393 -20.91 14.43 10.55
CA VAL A 393 -20.69 13.21 11.33
C VAL A 393 -20.30 12.04 10.41
N MET A 394 -21.09 11.80 9.36
CA MET A 394 -20.84 10.77 8.35
C MET A 394 -20.93 11.36 6.94
N PRO A 395 -19.90 12.11 6.48
CA PRO A 395 -20.01 12.89 5.25
C PRO A 395 -20.34 12.05 4.01
N HIS A 396 -19.77 10.85 3.93
CA HIS A 396 -19.96 9.91 2.82
C HIS A 396 -21.35 9.26 2.75
N TRP A 397 -22.18 9.39 3.80
CA TRP A 397 -23.53 8.84 3.77
C TRP A 397 -24.44 9.63 2.83
N PRO A 398 -25.45 8.98 2.22
CA PRO A 398 -26.45 9.68 1.43
C PRO A 398 -27.16 10.79 2.21
N LYS A 399 -27.57 11.85 1.50
CA LYS A 399 -28.50 12.85 2.05
C LYS A 399 -29.85 12.18 2.39
N PRO A 400 -30.57 12.62 3.44
CA PRO A 400 -30.26 13.74 4.33
C PRO A 400 -29.34 13.38 5.52
N TRP A 401 -28.92 12.12 5.66
CA TRP A 401 -28.21 11.61 6.85
C TRP A 401 -26.69 11.82 6.82
N GLY A 402 -26.17 12.17 5.66
CA GLY A 402 -24.83 12.66 5.44
C GLY A 402 -24.85 13.73 4.36
N ARG A 403 -23.72 13.90 3.67
CA ARG A 403 -23.55 14.93 2.65
C ARG A 403 -23.55 14.36 1.23
N ALA A 404 -23.50 13.03 1.11
CA ALA A 404 -23.08 12.32 -0.09
C ALA A 404 -21.71 12.82 -0.58
N ALA A 405 -20.81 13.14 0.37
CA ALA A 405 -19.49 13.67 0.09
C ALA A 405 -18.68 12.65 -0.70
N ASP A 406 -18.22 13.05 -1.87
CA ASP A 406 -17.27 12.28 -2.66
C ASP A 406 -15.88 12.28 -2.00
N ALA A 407 -14.88 11.68 -2.67
CA ALA A 407 -13.53 11.62 -2.15
C ALA A 407 -12.90 13.01 -1.95
N VAL A 408 -13.19 13.98 -2.83
CA VAL A 408 -12.65 15.34 -2.75
C VAL A 408 -13.23 16.06 -1.54
N GLU A 409 -14.56 16.08 -1.41
CA GLU A 409 -15.22 16.74 -0.27
C GLU A 409 -14.78 16.08 1.06
N GLN A 410 -14.65 14.75 1.11
CA GLN A 410 -14.15 14.06 2.31
C GLN A 410 -12.73 14.47 2.71
N LEU A 411 -11.80 14.58 1.74
CA LEU A 411 -10.43 15.03 2.00
C LEU A 411 -10.40 16.47 2.53
N VAL A 412 -11.15 17.36 1.90
CA VAL A 412 -11.26 18.77 2.34
C VAL A 412 -11.87 18.86 3.74
N ILE A 413 -12.88 18.05 4.04
CA ILE A 413 -13.46 17.95 5.40
C ILE A 413 -12.38 17.54 6.41
N GLU A 414 -11.59 16.51 6.11
CA GLU A 414 -10.54 16.03 7.01
C GLU A 414 -9.44 17.06 7.24
N GLU A 415 -9.01 17.77 6.19
CA GLU A 415 -7.99 18.82 6.28
C GLU A 415 -8.46 20.00 7.13
N GLU A 416 -9.64 20.56 6.82
CA GLU A 416 -10.14 21.74 7.50
C GLU A 416 -10.61 21.42 8.93
N PHE A 417 -11.15 20.23 9.20
CA PHE A 417 -11.49 19.81 10.56
C PHE A 417 -10.24 19.59 11.41
N ARG A 418 -9.17 19.02 10.84
CA ARG A 418 -7.88 18.89 11.52
C ARG A 418 -7.31 20.27 11.86
N ALA A 419 -7.34 21.20 10.90
CA ALA A 419 -6.88 22.57 11.11
C ALA A 419 -7.69 23.31 12.19
N ALA A 420 -9.00 23.08 12.27
CA ALA A 420 -9.89 23.64 13.28
C ALA A 420 -9.87 22.90 14.64
N GLY A 421 -9.12 21.79 14.75
CA GLY A 421 -9.10 20.95 15.96
C GLY A 421 -10.43 20.23 16.25
N ILE A 422 -11.27 20.03 15.24
CA ILE A 422 -12.54 19.31 15.36
C ILE A 422 -12.29 17.81 15.29
N LYS A 423 -12.74 17.10 16.33
CA LYS A 423 -12.77 15.63 16.34
C LYS A 423 -14.21 15.15 16.14
N ARG A 424 -14.45 14.40 15.06
CA ARG A 424 -15.74 13.74 14.80
C ARG A 424 -15.96 12.59 15.80
N PRO A 425 -17.20 12.33 16.23
CA PRO A 425 -17.50 11.15 17.04
C PRO A 425 -17.25 9.87 16.24
N ASP A 426 -16.78 8.82 16.91
CA ASP A 426 -16.66 7.48 16.34
C ASP A 426 -17.94 6.69 16.60
N TYR A 427 -18.47 6.07 15.55
CA TYR A 427 -19.69 5.24 15.59
C TYR A 427 -19.39 3.76 15.44
N SER A 428 -18.17 3.36 15.05
CA SER A 428 -17.77 1.96 14.92
C SER A 428 -18.85 1.10 14.21
N ILE A 429 -19.20 -0.06 14.79
CA ILE A 429 -20.22 -1.00 14.30
C ILE A 429 -21.58 -0.32 14.07
N THR A 430 -21.97 0.64 14.92
CA THR A 430 -23.21 1.40 14.74
C THR A 430 -23.23 2.09 13.38
N GLY A 431 -22.12 2.71 12.98
CA GLY A 431 -22.02 3.34 11.67
C GLY A 431 -22.27 2.36 10.52
N TRP A 432 -21.68 1.17 10.57
CA TRP A 432 -21.80 0.18 9.49
C TRP A 432 -23.21 -0.36 9.35
N VAL A 433 -23.87 -0.61 10.49
CA VAL A 433 -25.26 -1.08 10.55
C VAL A 433 -26.23 -0.01 10.08
N ILE A 434 -26.09 1.22 10.55
CA ILE A 434 -27.00 2.31 10.18
C ILE A 434 -26.88 2.67 8.70
N LEU A 435 -25.67 2.69 8.13
CA LEU A 435 -25.51 2.84 6.68
C LEU A 435 -26.22 1.73 5.91
N THR A 436 -26.22 0.50 6.45
CA THR A 436 -26.96 -0.62 5.84
C THR A 436 -28.48 -0.38 5.89
N LEU A 437 -29.01 0.16 7.00
CA LEU A 437 -30.43 0.53 7.10
C LEU A 437 -30.80 1.65 6.12
N ILE A 438 -29.93 2.64 5.93
CA ILE A 438 -30.14 3.69 4.92
C ILE A 438 -30.21 3.09 3.50
N GLN A 439 -29.43 2.02 3.23
CA GLN A 439 -29.36 1.38 1.91
C GLN A 439 -30.48 0.36 1.64
N HIS A 440 -30.96 -0.33 2.68
CA HIS A 440 -31.81 -1.52 2.54
C HIS A 440 -33.05 -1.55 3.44
N GLY A 441 -33.15 -0.60 4.38
CA GLY A 441 -34.30 -0.48 5.26
C GLY A 441 -35.49 0.21 4.60
N THR A 442 -36.64 0.13 5.25
CA THR A 442 -37.83 0.89 4.88
C THR A 442 -37.75 2.33 5.39
N ASP A 443 -38.52 3.25 4.82
CA ASP A 443 -38.58 4.65 5.28
C ASP A 443 -38.90 4.73 6.78
N TRP A 444 -39.81 3.88 7.25
CA TRP A 444 -40.15 3.80 8.67
C TRP A 444 -38.97 3.35 9.55
N GLN A 445 -38.16 2.38 9.10
CA GLN A 445 -36.95 1.95 9.83
C GLN A 445 -35.93 3.08 9.88
N ILE A 446 -35.76 3.80 8.76
CA ILE A 446 -34.84 4.92 8.64
C ILE A 446 -35.25 6.04 9.62
N GLU A 447 -36.51 6.48 9.59
CA GLU A 447 -37.05 7.51 10.49
C GLU A 447 -36.95 7.10 11.97
N ARG A 448 -37.18 5.81 12.28
CA ARG A 448 -37.17 5.32 13.66
C ARG A 448 -35.78 5.27 14.28
N PHE A 449 -34.74 4.96 13.51
CA PHE A 449 -33.45 4.53 14.04
C PHE A 449 -32.26 5.44 13.73
N VAL A 450 -32.21 6.11 12.57
CA VAL A 450 -30.98 6.78 12.12
C VAL A 450 -30.60 7.95 13.03
N GLU A 451 -31.54 8.84 13.36
CA GLU A 451 -31.23 10.01 14.20
C GLU A 451 -30.80 9.59 15.61
N LYS A 452 -31.49 8.62 16.23
CA LYS A 452 -31.14 8.12 17.57
C LYS A 452 -29.74 7.52 17.60
N ALA A 453 -29.38 6.79 16.55
CA ALA A 453 -28.04 6.23 16.42
C ALA A 453 -26.99 7.33 16.25
N LEU A 454 -27.25 8.35 15.42
CA LEU A 454 -26.38 9.52 15.26
C LEU A 454 -26.23 10.31 16.58
N ARG A 455 -27.28 10.38 17.41
CA ARG A 455 -27.20 11.00 18.75
C ARG A 455 -26.50 10.13 19.80
N GLN A 456 -26.11 8.90 19.44
CA GLN A 456 -25.59 7.86 20.35
C GLN A 456 -26.55 7.49 21.48
N GLU A 457 -27.87 7.62 21.23
CA GLU A 457 -28.94 7.18 22.14
C GLU A 457 -29.25 5.69 21.98
N GLU A 458 -29.06 5.15 20.77
CA GLU A 458 -29.10 3.72 20.50
C GLU A 458 -27.78 3.29 19.86
N ILE A 459 -27.02 2.45 20.58
CA ILE A 459 -25.81 1.80 20.13
C ILE A 459 -26.18 0.43 19.56
N TRP A 460 -25.54 0.07 18.44
CA TRP A 460 -25.86 -1.13 17.68
C TRP A 460 -24.70 -2.12 17.66
N CYS A 461 -25.04 -3.41 17.76
CA CYS A 461 -24.11 -4.50 17.50
C CYS A 461 -24.44 -5.28 16.21
N GLN A 462 -23.44 -5.99 15.68
CA GLN A 462 -23.57 -6.89 14.54
C GLN A 462 -23.66 -8.34 15.04
N LEU A 463 -24.78 -9.01 14.77
CA LEU A 463 -25.11 -10.34 15.29
C LEU A 463 -25.06 -11.38 14.17
N PHE A 464 -23.91 -11.48 13.50
CA PHE A 464 -23.79 -12.37 12.33
C PHE A 464 -23.20 -13.73 12.70
N SER A 465 -22.09 -13.74 13.42
CA SER A 465 -21.33 -14.94 13.77
C SER A 465 -22.04 -15.86 14.76
N GLU A 466 -21.88 -17.16 14.56
CA GLU A 466 -22.38 -18.24 15.41
C GLU A 466 -21.23 -19.21 15.76
N PRO A 467 -21.36 -20.05 16.80
CA PRO A 467 -20.30 -20.99 17.18
C PRO A 467 -19.77 -21.85 16.02
N GLU A 468 -20.67 -22.28 15.14
CA GLU A 468 -20.36 -23.11 13.96
C GLU A 468 -20.39 -22.31 12.63
N ALA A 469 -20.55 -20.98 12.67
CA ALA A 469 -20.61 -20.13 11.47
C ALA A 469 -19.88 -18.79 11.70
N GLY A 470 -18.58 -18.78 11.39
CA GLY A 470 -17.74 -17.56 11.37
C GLY A 470 -17.28 -17.22 9.96
N SER A 471 -16.18 -17.82 9.50
CA SER A 471 -15.65 -17.61 8.15
C SER A 471 -16.63 -17.99 7.03
N ASP A 472 -17.47 -19.00 7.27
CA ASP A 472 -18.63 -19.34 6.43
C ASP A 472 -19.92 -18.75 7.03
N ALA A 473 -19.97 -17.41 7.11
CA ALA A 473 -21.08 -16.66 7.73
C ALA A 473 -22.46 -16.93 7.08
N ALA A 474 -22.50 -17.58 5.93
CA ALA A 474 -23.72 -18.03 5.27
C ALA A 474 -24.35 -19.29 5.92
N SER A 475 -23.60 -20.02 6.75
CA SER A 475 -24.02 -21.28 7.37
C SER A 475 -24.75 -21.09 8.71
N VAL A 476 -25.27 -19.88 8.96
CA VAL A 476 -26.06 -19.55 10.16
C VAL A 476 -27.26 -20.49 10.34
N LYS A 477 -27.51 -20.84 11.60
CA LYS A 477 -28.55 -21.75 12.08
C LYS A 477 -29.53 -21.10 13.05
N THR A 478 -29.25 -19.90 13.57
CA THR A 478 -30.21 -19.14 14.39
C THR A 478 -31.52 -19.03 13.64
N ARG A 479 -32.59 -19.64 14.17
CA ARG A 479 -33.83 -19.87 13.43
C ARG A 479 -34.82 -18.75 13.69
N ALA A 480 -35.50 -18.33 12.63
CA ALA A 480 -36.66 -17.45 12.68
C ALA A 480 -37.90 -18.21 12.22
N THR A 481 -38.87 -18.38 13.11
CA THR A 481 -40.15 -19.06 12.81
C THR A 481 -41.25 -18.04 12.61
N ARG A 482 -41.97 -18.12 11.49
CA ARG A 482 -43.11 -17.24 11.23
C ARG A 482 -44.19 -17.42 12.29
N VAL A 483 -44.69 -16.32 12.85
CA VAL A 483 -45.84 -16.25 13.76
C VAL A 483 -46.77 -15.12 13.31
N ASP A 484 -47.89 -14.93 14.00
CA ASP A 484 -48.76 -13.80 13.74
C ASP A 484 -48.04 -12.47 14.03
N GLY A 485 -48.12 -11.53 13.09
CA GLY A 485 -47.46 -10.22 13.16
C GLY A 485 -45.93 -10.19 13.09
N GLY A 486 -45.24 -11.33 12.90
CA GLY A 486 -43.78 -11.34 12.80
C GLY A 486 -43.12 -12.71 12.92
N TRP A 487 -42.03 -12.76 13.69
CA TRP A 487 -41.13 -13.91 13.80
C TRP A 487 -40.74 -14.20 15.24
N LYS A 488 -40.52 -15.48 15.54
CA LYS A 488 -39.88 -15.95 16.77
C LYS A 488 -38.46 -16.39 16.47
N ILE A 489 -37.50 -15.69 17.06
CA ILE A 489 -36.07 -15.94 16.90
C ILE A 489 -35.55 -16.80 18.04
N ASN A 490 -34.88 -17.89 17.70
CA ASN A 490 -34.28 -18.81 18.66
C ASN A 490 -32.90 -19.26 18.17
N GLY A 491 -31.88 -19.13 19.01
CA GLY A 491 -30.51 -19.52 18.67
C GLY A 491 -29.45 -18.78 19.49
N GLN A 492 -28.22 -18.82 18.98
CA GLN A 492 -27.06 -18.26 19.67
C GLN A 492 -26.16 -17.55 18.66
N LYS A 493 -25.73 -16.35 19.04
CA LYS A 493 -24.66 -15.59 18.39
C LYS A 493 -23.44 -15.52 19.31
N VAL A 494 -22.27 -15.33 18.72
CA VAL A 494 -21.00 -15.26 19.46
C VAL A 494 -20.03 -14.31 18.76
N TRP A 495 -19.00 -13.88 19.49
CA TRP A 495 -18.01 -12.88 19.04
C TRP A 495 -18.63 -11.51 18.76
N THR A 496 -19.78 -11.20 19.37
CA THR A 496 -20.48 -9.93 19.16
C THR A 496 -19.84 -8.83 20.00
N SER A 497 -19.09 -7.95 19.35
CA SER A 497 -18.42 -6.82 19.99
C SER A 497 -19.43 -5.87 20.65
N GLY A 498 -19.19 -5.49 21.91
CA GLY A 498 -19.94 -4.46 22.62
C GLY A 498 -21.42 -4.75 22.92
N ALA A 499 -21.93 -5.96 22.65
CA ALA A 499 -23.35 -6.30 22.78
C ALA A 499 -23.97 -5.94 24.13
N GLN A 500 -23.21 -6.00 25.23
CA GLN A 500 -23.68 -5.65 26.57
C GLN A 500 -24.07 -4.18 26.71
N TYR A 501 -23.51 -3.31 25.86
CA TYR A 501 -23.74 -1.87 25.82
C TYR A 501 -24.75 -1.45 24.75
N CYS A 502 -25.30 -2.40 23.97
CA CYS A 502 -26.15 -2.09 22.83
C CYS A 502 -27.63 -2.13 23.19
N GLU A 503 -28.40 -1.24 22.59
CA GLU A 503 -29.86 -1.19 22.62
C GLU A 503 -30.47 -2.02 21.48
N ARG A 504 -29.73 -2.15 20.37
CA ARG A 504 -30.18 -2.83 19.15
C ARG A 504 -29.10 -3.74 18.58
N GLY A 505 -29.53 -4.74 17.84
CA GLY A 505 -28.63 -5.59 17.08
C GLY A 505 -29.19 -5.93 15.71
N LEU A 506 -28.32 -5.91 14.69
CA LEU A 506 -28.66 -6.37 13.34
C LEU A 506 -28.22 -7.83 13.19
N ALA A 507 -29.17 -8.75 13.08
CA ALA A 507 -28.94 -10.20 13.11
C ALA A 507 -29.27 -10.88 11.79
N THR A 508 -28.42 -11.81 11.37
CA THR A 508 -28.75 -12.78 10.31
C THR A 508 -29.40 -14.02 10.92
N VAL A 509 -30.52 -14.44 10.35
CA VAL A 509 -31.31 -15.59 10.84
C VAL A 509 -31.75 -16.47 9.68
N ARG A 510 -31.86 -17.77 9.94
CA ARG A 510 -32.38 -18.79 9.04
C ARG A 510 -33.90 -18.79 9.08
N THR A 511 -34.52 -18.34 8.01
CA THR A 511 -35.99 -18.37 7.83
C THR A 511 -36.44 -19.55 6.97
N ASP A 512 -35.58 -20.03 6.07
CA ASP A 512 -35.81 -21.22 5.26
C ASP A 512 -34.61 -22.19 5.39
N PRO A 513 -34.74 -23.29 6.15
CA PRO A 513 -33.68 -24.28 6.35
C PRO A 513 -33.43 -25.17 5.12
N ASP A 514 -34.40 -25.27 4.21
CA ASP A 514 -34.34 -26.13 3.02
C ASP A 514 -33.77 -25.38 1.80
N ALA A 515 -33.79 -24.04 1.84
CA ALA A 515 -33.21 -23.21 0.81
C ALA A 515 -31.66 -23.31 0.75
N PRO A 516 -31.05 -23.22 -0.45
CA PRO A 516 -29.60 -23.20 -0.61
C PRO A 516 -28.95 -22.07 0.20
N LYS A 517 -27.81 -22.34 0.87
CA LYS A 517 -27.04 -21.45 1.78
C LYS A 517 -27.54 -20.00 1.89
N HIS A 518 -27.26 -19.15 0.91
CA HIS A 518 -27.57 -17.71 0.99
C HIS A 518 -29.07 -17.37 0.89
N ALA A 519 -29.84 -18.20 0.19
CA ALA A 519 -31.24 -17.94 -0.16
C ALA A 519 -32.23 -18.20 0.98
N GLY A 520 -31.79 -18.80 2.10
CA GLY A 520 -32.64 -19.03 3.28
C GLY A 520 -32.41 -18.07 4.44
N ILE A 521 -31.65 -17.00 4.22
CA ILE A 521 -31.23 -16.06 5.27
C ILE A 521 -32.09 -14.80 5.20
N THR A 522 -32.56 -14.34 6.36
CA THR A 522 -33.21 -13.04 6.56
C THR A 522 -32.38 -12.21 7.53
N THR A 523 -32.42 -10.88 7.37
CA THR A 523 -31.79 -9.95 8.33
C THR A 523 -32.88 -9.26 9.13
N VAL A 524 -32.70 -9.19 10.45
CA VAL A 524 -33.69 -8.63 11.39
C VAL A 524 -33.04 -7.69 12.40
N ILE A 525 -33.81 -6.73 12.90
CA ILE A 525 -33.45 -5.86 14.02
C ILE A 525 -33.95 -6.52 15.32
N ILE A 526 -33.07 -6.64 16.31
CA ILE A 526 -33.38 -7.23 17.61
C ILE A 526 -33.23 -6.17 18.70
N ASP A 527 -34.23 -6.03 19.58
CA ASP A 527 -34.11 -5.28 20.82
C ASP A 527 -33.24 -6.06 21.82
N MET A 528 -32.04 -5.53 22.08
CA MET A 528 -31.04 -6.20 22.92
C MET A 528 -31.39 -6.19 24.41
N LYS A 529 -32.40 -5.40 24.81
CA LYS A 529 -32.95 -5.39 26.17
C LYS A 529 -34.31 -6.09 26.24
N GLY A 530 -34.76 -6.66 25.13
CA GLY A 530 -36.05 -7.32 25.01
C GLY A 530 -36.13 -8.65 25.78
N PRO A 531 -37.35 -9.09 26.16
CA PRO A 531 -37.55 -10.39 26.80
C PRO A 531 -37.01 -11.53 25.94
N GLY A 532 -36.25 -12.45 26.56
CA GLY A 532 -35.67 -13.62 25.89
C GLY A 532 -34.29 -13.38 25.25
N VAL A 533 -33.75 -12.16 25.32
CA VAL A 533 -32.36 -11.87 24.95
C VAL A 533 -31.47 -11.98 26.19
N GLU A 534 -30.44 -12.82 26.13
CA GLU A 534 -29.42 -12.93 27.17
C GLU A 534 -28.04 -12.63 26.57
N VAL A 535 -27.36 -11.61 27.11
CA VAL A 535 -26.00 -11.24 26.69
C VAL A 535 -25.01 -11.72 27.75
N ARG A 536 -24.02 -12.53 27.34
CA ARG A 536 -22.94 -13.03 28.21
C ARG A 536 -21.59 -12.52 27.73
N PRO A 537 -20.92 -11.62 28.46
CA PRO A 537 -19.58 -11.16 28.11
C PRO A 537 -18.57 -12.32 28.15
N LEU A 538 -17.71 -12.38 27.13
CA LEU A 538 -16.62 -13.35 27.06
C LEU A 538 -15.32 -12.67 27.50
N ARG A 539 -14.65 -13.28 28.48
CA ARG A 539 -13.36 -12.76 28.95
C ARG A 539 -12.26 -13.09 27.93
N GLN A 540 -11.65 -12.06 27.37
CA GLN A 540 -10.64 -12.21 26.31
C GLN A 540 -9.22 -12.27 26.88
N ILE A 541 -8.24 -12.52 26.00
CA ILE A 541 -6.84 -12.72 26.38
C ILE A 541 -6.18 -11.48 27.03
N THR A 542 -6.75 -10.29 26.83
CA THR A 542 -6.33 -9.05 27.53
C THR A 542 -6.86 -8.94 28.96
N GLY A 543 -7.75 -9.86 29.37
CA GLY A 543 -8.50 -9.82 30.61
C GLY A 543 -9.80 -9.02 30.54
N GLY A 544 -10.04 -8.26 29.45
CA GLY A 544 -11.27 -7.51 29.17
C GLY A 544 -12.44 -8.38 28.72
N SER A 545 -13.56 -7.77 28.34
CA SER A 545 -14.75 -8.48 27.81
C SER A 545 -15.45 -7.66 26.72
N GLU A 546 -14.71 -7.37 25.67
CA GLU A 546 -15.12 -6.51 24.56
C GLU A 546 -16.05 -7.23 23.56
N PHE A 547 -16.19 -8.55 23.64
CA PHE A 547 -17.14 -9.35 22.84
C PHE A 547 -17.95 -10.34 23.70
N ASN A 548 -19.08 -10.80 23.15
CA ASN A 548 -20.12 -11.50 23.91
C ASN A 548 -20.67 -12.71 23.14
N GLU A 549 -21.24 -13.64 23.91
CA GLU A 549 -22.31 -14.52 23.43
C GLU A 549 -23.66 -13.84 23.61
N VAL A 550 -24.57 -14.07 22.67
CA VAL A 550 -25.95 -13.57 22.74
C VAL A 550 -26.90 -14.72 22.46
N PHE A 551 -27.75 -15.04 23.42
CA PHE A 551 -28.75 -16.11 23.30
C PHE A 551 -30.12 -15.50 23.05
N PHE A 552 -30.87 -16.14 22.15
CA PHE A 552 -32.25 -15.79 21.85
C PHE A 552 -33.14 -16.97 22.22
N ASN A 553 -34.05 -16.74 23.17
CA ASN A 553 -35.05 -17.71 23.58
C ASN A 553 -36.44 -17.19 23.21
N ASP A 554 -36.93 -17.60 22.04
CA ASP A 554 -38.23 -17.22 21.48
C ASP A 554 -38.49 -15.70 21.49
N VAL A 555 -37.47 -14.94 21.11
CA VAL A 555 -37.53 -13.48 20.99
C VAL A 555 -38.49 -13.12 19.86
N PHE A 556 -39.48 -12.27 20.14
CA PHE A 556 -40.41 -11.79 19.12
C PHE A 556 -39.79 -10.63 18.35
N VAL A 557 -39.83 -10.70 17.02
CA VAL A 557 -39.44 -9.63 16.10
C VAL A 557 -40.63 -9.34 15.18
N PRO A 558 -41.19 -8.12 15.18
CA PRO A 558 -42.31 -7.78 14.32
C PRO A 558 -41.89 -7.71 12.85
N ASP A 559 -42.85 -7.82 11.92
CA ASP A 559 -42.56 -7.74 10.48
C ASP A 559 -41.85 -6.44 10.06
N GLU A 560 -42.17 -5.33 10.74
CA GLU A 560 -41.55 -4.02 10.51
C GLU A 560 -40.04 -3.97 10.86
N ASP A 561 -39.54 -4.91 11.65
CA ASP A 561 -38.12 -5.02 12.03
C ASP A 561 -37.34 -6.02 11.15
N VAL A 562 -37.97 -6.55 10.08
CA VAL A 562 -37.28 -7.29 9.01
C VAL A 562 -36.64 -6.28 8.04
N VAL A 563 -35.33 -6.39 7.81
CA VAL A 563 -34.59 -5.49 6.91
C VAL A 563 -34.49 -6.11 5.52
N GLY A 564 -35.05 -5.42 4.53
CA GLY A 564 -35.25 -5.96 3.18
C GLY A 564 -36.37 -7.02 3.13
N ALA A 565 -36.33 -7.88 2.10
CA ALA A 565 -37.31 -8.96 1.97
C ALA A 565 -36.87 -10.21 2.76
N PRO A 566 -37.80 -11.00 3.33
CA PRO A 566 -37.50 -12.34 3.83
C PRO A 566 -36.74 -13.16 2.79
N ASN A 567 -35.81 -14.01 3.26
CA ASN A 567 -34.93 -14.85 2.43
C ASN A 567 -33.93 -14.07 1.54
N SER A 568 -33.87 -12.73 1.66
CA SER A 568 -32.92 -11.86 0.94
C SER A 568 -31.88 -11.22 1.86
N GLY A 569 -31.80 -11.65 3.12
CA GLY A 569 -30.95 -11.08 4.16
C GLY A 569 -29.46 -11.17 3.87
N TRP A 570 -29.00 -12.13 3.07
CA TRP A 570 -27.59 -12.21 2.69
C TRP A 570 -27.11 -11.00 1.88
N THR A 571 -27.98 -10.37 1.10
CA THR A 571 -27.64 -9.13 0.40
C THR A 571 -27.42 -7.99 1.39
N VAL A 572 -28.30 -7.86 2.39
CA VAL A 572 -28.18 -6.87 3.47
C VAL A 572 -26.90 -7.10 4.28
N ALA A 573 -26.64 -8.35 4.69
CA ALA A 573 -25.44 -8.70 5.45
C ALA A 573 -24.14 -8.40 4.69
N ARG A 574 -24.11 -8.66 3.36
CA ARG A 574 -22.94 -8.32 2.52
C ARG A 574 -22.68 -6.82 2.45
N ALA A 575 -23.71 -5.98 2.48
CA ALA A 575 -23.55 -4.54 2.54
C ALA A 575 -22.89 -4.11 3.87
N THR A 576 -23.36 -4.62 5.01
CA THR A 576 -22.74 -4.36 6.33
C THR A 576 -21.28 -4.81 6.37
N LEU A 577 -20.98 -6.04 5.91
CA LEU A 577 -19.62 -6.57 5.83
C LEU A 577 -18.74 -5.79 4.84
N GLY A 578 -19.33 -5.13 3.83
CA GLY A 578 -18.64 -4.21 2.93
C GLY A 578 -18.21 -2.94 3.65
N ASN A 579 -19.15 -2.31 4.35
CA ASN A 579 -18.93 -1.08 5.11
C ASN A 579 -17.87 -1.28 6.21
N GLU A 580 -17.92 -2.42 6.92
CA GLU A 580 -16.95 -2.82 7.94
C GLU A 580 -15.51 -2.84 7.39
N ARG A 581 -15.27 -3.49 6.25
CA ARG A 581 -13.92 -3.66 5.69
C ARG A 581 -13.30 -2.34 5.27
N VAL A 582 -14.08 -1.41 4.75
CA VAL A 582 -13.60 -0.06 4.39
C VAL A 582 -13.22 0.71 5.66
N SER A 583 -14.05 0.65 6.70
CA SER A 583 -13.82 1.34 7.97
C SER A 583 -12.60 0.78 8.72
N ILE A 584 -12.45 -0.55 8.83
CA ILE A 584 -11.31 -1.18 9.50
C ILE A 584 -10.00 -0.92 8.74
N GLY A 585 -10.05 -0.86 7.41
CA GLY A 585 -8.89 -0.48 6.58
C GLY A 585 -8.61 1.03 6.55
N GLY A 586 -9.50 1.86 7.11
CA GLY A 586 -9.37 3.31 7.18
C GLY A 586 -8.57 3.79 8.40
N SER A 587 -7.96 4.97 8.28
CA SER A 587 -7.15 5.59 9.33
C SER A 587 -8.02 6.12 10.48
N GLY A 588 -7.99 5.40 11.61
CA GLY A 588 -8.65 5.81 12.86
C GLY A 588 -8.50 4.79 14.00
N SER A 589 -7.35 4.11 14.08
CA SER A 589 -7.15 2.98 15.00
C SER A 589 -6.57 3.42 16.36
N PHE A 590 -6.82 2.61 17.40
CA PHE A 590 -6.15 2.61 18.71
C PHE A 590 -4.59 2.59 18.64
N TYR A 591 -4.07 2.36 17.42
CA TYR A 591 -2.66 2.28 17.07
C TYR A 591 -2.04 3.61 16.62
N GLU A 592 -2.83 4.68 16.50
CA GLU A 592 -2.37 5.99 16.11
C GLU A 592 -1.28 6.49 17.08
N GLY A 593 -0.12 6.87 16.53
CA GLY A 593 1.02 7.33 17.32
C GLY A 593 2.01 6.24 17.75
N LEU A 594 1.83 4.96 17.39
CA LEU A 594 2.83 3.95 17.73
C LEU A 594 4.18 4.21 17.04
N ALA A 595 4.18 4.53 15.75
CA ALA A 595 5.38 4.80 14.97
C ALA A 595 6.35 5.81 15.66
N PRO A 596 5.92 7.02 16.06
CA PRO A 596 6.80 7.95 16.78
C PRO A 596 7.22 7.42 18.16
N THR A 597 6.37 6.67 18.87
CA THR A 597 6.76 6.04 20.15
C THR A 597 7.89 5.02 19.97
N LEU A 598 7.85 4.18 18.93
CA LEU A 598 8.90 3.20 18.65
C LEU A 598 10.24 3.88 18.35
N VAL A 599 10.22 4.96 17.57
CA VAL A 599 11.41 5.76 17.26
C VAL A 599 12.02 6.33 18.55
N GLN A 600 11.20 6.97 19.38
CA GLN A 600 11.64 7.54 20.65
C GLN A 600 12.25 6.49 21.58
N LEU A 601 11.59 5.33 21.72
CA LEU A 601 12.08 4.24 22.59
C LEU A 601 13.40 3.65 22.09
N ALA A 602 13.57 3.53 20.77
CA ALA A 602 14.81 3.03 20.18
C ALA A 602 15.98 4.01 20.31
N GLN A 603 15.72 5.32 20.35
CA GLN A 603 16.75 6.31 20.68
C GLN A 603 17.21 6.22 22.15
N GLN A 604 16.39 5.63 23.02
CA GLN A 604 16.62 5.53 24.46
C GLN A 604 17.05 4.12 24.92
N SER A 605 17.10 3.14 24.01
CA SER A 605 17.34 1.74 24.34
C SER A 605 18.06 0.98 23.23
N ASP A 606 18.98 0.10 23.63
CA ASP A 606 19.72 -0.84 22.78
C ASP A 606 19.14 -2.27 22.80
N ARG A 607 17.99 -2.47 23.46
CA ARG A 607 17.38 -3.81 23.65
C ARG A 607 16.97 -4.50 22.36
N LEU A 608 16.70 -3.73 21.32
CA LEU A 608 16.30 -4.24 20.03
C LEU A 608 17.52 -4.30 19.11
N ALA A 609 18.09 -5.49 18.94
CA ALA A 609 19.16 -5.69 17.97
C ALA A 609 18.69 -5.27 16.57
N GLY A 610 19.51 -4.44 15.90
CA GLY A 610 19.17 -3.88 14.59
C GLY A 610 17.98 -2.92 14.62
N ALA A 611 17.75 -2.20 15.74
CA ALA A 611 16.61 -1.29 15.88
C ALA A 611 16.40 -0.34 14.69
N PRO A 612 17.44 0.33 14.14
CA PRO A 612 17.24 1.21 12.99
C PRO A 612 16.63 0.50 11.78
N VAL A 613 17.07 -0.73 11.50
CA VAL A 613 16.58 -1.50 10.34
C VAL A 613 15.17 -2.04 10.59
N ARG A 614 14.92 -2.62 11.77
CA ARG A 614 13.62 -3.22 12.11
C ARG A 614 12.51 -2.19 12.23
N ILE A 615 12.79 -1.06 12.89
CA ILE A 615 11.84 0.04 13.03
C ILE A 615 11.73 0.80 11.71
N GLY A 616 12.82 0.98 10.97
CA GLY A 616 12.79 1.56 9.63
C GLY A 616 11.89 0.80 8.66
N SER A 617 11.94 -0.53 8.69
CA SER A 617 11.04 -1.39 7.90
C SER A 617 9.58 -1.23 8.34
N PHE A 618 9.33 -1.22 9.66
CA PHE A 618 8.02 -0.95 10.22
C PHE A 618 7.48 0.43 9.79
N LEU A 619 8.30 1.48 9.85
CA LEU A 619 7.94 2.83 9.41
C LEU A 619 7.64 2.88 7.91
N ALA A 620 8.40 2.17 7.08
CA ALA A 620 8.09 2.08 5.65
C ALA A 620 6.71 1.45 5.41
N ASP A 621 6.35 0.40 6.17
CA ASP A 621 5.01 -0.20 6.11
C ASP A 621 3.89 0.72 6.61
N ASP A 622 4.14 1.52 7.67
CA ASP A 622 3.22 2.55 8.16
C ASP A 622 2.94 3.62 7.08
N HIS A 623 3.99 4.08 6.39
CA HIS A 623 3.86 4.96 5.23
C HIS A 623 3.03 4.30 4.12
N ALA A 624 3.29 3.03 3.79
CA ALA A 624 2.54 2.32 2.76
C ALA A 624 1.05 2.18 3.10
N LEU A 625 0.68 1.92 4.36
CA LEU A 625 -0.73 1.87 4.78
C LEU A 625 -1.46 3.19 4.50
N ARG A 626 -0.84 4.32 4.86
CA ARG A 626 -1.35 5.66 4.57
C ARG A 626 -1.46 5.91 3.06
N LEU A 627 -0.45 5.51 2.29
CA LEU A 627 -0.38 5.73 0.85
C LEU A 627 -1.37 4.87 0.05
N LEU A 628 -1.63 3.63 0.48
CA LEU A 628 -2.66 2.78 -0.13
C LEU A 628 -4.05 3.42 -0.02
N ASN A 629 -4.34 4.06 1.13
CA ASN A 629 -5.59 4.80 1.32
C ASN A 629 -5.62 6.08 0.47
N LEU A 630 -4.51 6.83 0.42
CA LEU A 630 -4.42 8.04 -0.39
C LEU A 630 -4.60 7.76 -1.89
N ARG A 631 -3.99 6.70 -2.40
CA ARG A 631 -4.13 6.28 -3.80
C ARG A 631 -5.55 5.82 -4.13
N ARG A 632 -6.24 5.20 -3.17
CA ARG A 632 -7.66 4.88 -3.34
C ARG A 632 -8.49 6.15 -3.47
N ALA A 633 -8.22 7.15 -2.63
CA ALA A 633 -8.89 8.45 -2.73
C ALA A 633 -8.61 9.11 -4.07
N ALA A 634 -7.34 9.19 -4.51
CA ALA A 634 -6.96 9.73 -5.81
C ALA A 634 -7.67 9.05 -6.99
N ARG A 635 -7.76 7.71 -7.00
CA ARG A 635 -8.48 6.98 -8.05
C ARG A 635 -9.99 7.27 -8.05
N SER A 636 -10.56 7.49 -6.88
CA SER A 636 -11.97 7.86 -6.76
C SER A 636 -12.25 9.24 -7.33
N VAL A 637 -11.29 10.17 -7.25
CA VAL A 637 -11.39 11.49 -7.94
C VAL A 637 -11.45 11.29 -9.46
N GLU A 638 -10.64 10.37 -9.99
CA GLU A 638 -10.61 9.99 -11.42
C GLU A 638 -11.81 9.09 -11.85
N GLY A 639 -12.91 9.06 -11.10
CA GLY A 639 -14.13 8.31 -11.45
C GLY A 639 -14.07 6.79 -11.27
N ALA A 640 -12.99 6.23 -10.71
CA ALA A 640 -12.93 4.80 -10.38
C ALA A 640 -13.72 4.51 -9.10
N GLY A 641 -14.78 3.70 -9.22
CA GLY A 641 -15.61 3.30 -8.07
C GLY A 641 -14.87 2.46 -7.02
N PRO A 642 -15.45 2.27 -5.82
CA PRO A 642 -14.84 1.48 -4.75
C PRO A 642 -14.65 0.01 -5.18
N GLY A 643 -13.43 -0.50 -5.05
CA GLY A 643 -13.11 -1.88 -5.40
C GLY A 643 -12.69 -2.76 -4.20
N PRO A 644 -12.26 -4.00 -4.48
CA PRO A 644 -11.84 -4.96 -3.46
C PRO A 644 -10.50 -4.63 -2.76
N GLU A 645 -9.87 -3.48 -3.05
CA GLU A 645 -8.57 -3.07 -2.52
C GLU A 645 -8.56 -2.91 -0.99
N GLY A 646 -9.74 -2.72 -0.36
CA GLY A 646 -9.89 -2.71 1.10
C GLY A 646 -9.33 -3.97 1.78
N ASN A 647 -9.35 -5.12 1.10
CA ASN A 647 -8.77 -6.36 1.62
C ASN A 647 -7.23 -6.28 1.74
N ILE A 648 -6.55 -5.55 0.84
CA ILE A 648 -5.10 -5.36 0.88
C ILE A 648 -4.73 -4.53 2.11
N THR A 649 -5.36 -3.37 2.29
CA THR A 649 -5.10 -2.50 3.45
C THR A 649 -5.42 -3.21 4.76
N LYS A 650 -6.55 -3.93 4.85
CA LYS A 650 -6.92 -4.70 6.05
C LYS A 650 -5.87 -5.74 6.41
N LEU A 651 -5.43 -6.55 5.44
CA LEU A 651 -4.43 -7.60 5.68
C LEU A 651 -3.13 -6.98 6.18
N LYS A 652 -2.64 -5.95 5.50
CA LYS A 652 -1.41 -5.26 5.86
C LYS A 652 -1.49 -4.61 7.24
N LEU A 653 -2.63 -3.98 7.57
CA LEU A 653 -2.84 -3.36 8.89
C LEU A 653 -2.77 -4.39 10.01
N ALA A 654 -3.42 -5.54 9.85
CA ALA A 654 -3.41 -6.59 10.86
C ALA A 654 -2.00 -7.12 11.15
N GLU A 655 -1.19 -7.33 10.11
CA GLU A 655 0.20 -7.78 10.25
C GLU A 655 1.09 -6.71 10.86
N HIS A 656 0.97 -5.48 10.37
CA HIS A 656 1.68 -4.32 10.90
C HIS A 656 1.41 -4.11 12.40
N MET A 657 0.16 -4.31 12.84
CA MET A 657 -0.20 -4.19 14.26
C MET A 657 0.47 -5.26 15.14
N VAL A 658 0.61 -6.49 14.63
CA VAL A 658 1.30 -7.57 15.32
C VAL A 658 2.79 -7.27 15.43
N ASP A 659 3.40 -6.79 14.34
CA ASP A 659 4.84 -6.51 14.28
C ASP A 659 5.23 -5.34 15.19
N GLY A 660 4.51 -4.22 15.14
CA GLY A 660 4.81 -3.08 16.01
C GLY A 660 4.60 -3.39 17.49
N ALA A 661 3.63 -4.24 17.82
CA ALA A 661 3.44 -4.67 19.20
C ALA A 661 4.58 -5.59 19.68
N ALA A 662 5.11 -6.46 18.80
CA ALA A 662 6.28 -7.28 19.10
C ALA A 662 7.55 -6.42 19.27
N ILE A 663 7.75 -5.41 18.42
CA ILE A 663 8.84 -4.45 18.54
C ILE A 663 8.74 -3.69 19.87
N TRP A 664 7.55 -3.17 20.22
CA TRP A 664 7.36 -2.45 21.47
C TRP A 664 7.60 -3.34 22.69
N ALA A 665 7.15 -4.59 22.66
CA ALA A 665 7.41 -5.55 23.74
C ALA A 665 8.90 -5.75 24.00
N VAL A 666 9.73 -5.83 22.95
CA VAL A 666 11.19 -5.94 23.09
C VAL A 666 11.80 -4.66 23.67
N LEU A 667 11.36 -3.48 23.19
CA LEU A 667 11.87 -2.19 23.67
C LEU A 667 11.47 -1.92 25.13
N ALA A 668 10.26 -2.30 25.53
CA ALA A 668 9.79 -2.22 26.92
C ALA A 668 10.63 -3.11 27.86
N GLY A 669 11.10 -4.25 27.36
CA GLY A 669 11.98 -5.14 28.13
C GLY A 669 11.27 -5.73 29.35
N PRO A 670 11.94 -5.83 30.53
CA PRO A 670 11.35 -6.44 31.72
C PRO A 670 10.04 -5.83 32.22
N GLU A 671 9.76 -4.56 31.88
CA GLU A 671 8.47 -3.90 32.21
C GLU A 671 7.27 -4.66 31.66
N VAL A 672 7.42 -5.43 30.58
CA VAL A 672 6.34 -6.27 30.03
C VAL A 672 5.85 -7.34 30.99
N ALA A 673 6.62 -7.66 32.05
CA ALA A 673 6.21 -8.57 33.11
C ALA A 673 5.16 -7.97 34.06
N LEU A 674 4.95 -6.66 34.00
CA LEU A 674 4.05 -5.92 34.90
C LEU A 674 2.75 -5.53 34.19
N MET A 675 1.68 -5.44 34.97
CA MET A 675 0.34 -5.04 34.50
C MET A 675 -0.03 -3.61 34.93
N ASP A 676 0.95 -2.82 35.33
CA ASP A 676 0.85 -1.38 35.58
C ASP A 676 1.79 -0.59 34.65
N GLY A 677 1.69 0.75 34.72
CA GLY A 677 2.58 1.66 33.98
C GLY A 677 2.70 1.36 32.47
N PRO A 678 3.90 1.50 31.89
CA PRO A 678 4.16 1.17 30.49
C PRO A 678 3.91 -0.31 30.15
N GLY A 679 4.19 -1.24 31.07
CA GLY A 679 3.98 -2.67 30.90
C GLY A 679 2.53 -3.03 30.56
N ALA A 680 1.58 -2.41 31.25
CA ALA A 680 0.15 -2.59 31.01
C ALA A 680 -0.29 -2.23 29.59
N VAL A 681 0.26 -1.15 29.03
CA VAL A 681 -0.08 -0.66 27.69
C VAL A 681 0.47 -1.61 26.64
N VAL A 682 1.75 -1.98 26.76
CA VAL A 682 2.44 -2.89 25.83
C VAL A 682 1.78 -4.28 25.85
N GLY A 683 1.51 -4.82 27.04
CA GLY A 683 0.85 -6.12 27.19
C GLY A 683 -0.54 -6.13 26.56
N ARG A 684 -1.34 -5.07 26.78
CA ARG A 684 -2.66 -4.93 26.15
C ARG A 684 -2.57 -4.86 24.64
N LEU A 685 -1.62 -4.09 24.10
CA LEU A 685 -1.44 -3.95 22.66
C LEU A 685 -0.99 -5.27 22.01
N ALA A 686 -0.01 -5.95 22.58
CA ALA A 686 0.52 -7.22 22.06
C ALA A 686 -0.52 -8.32 22.03
N MET A 687 -1.36 -8.41 23.07
CA MET A 687 -2.46 -9.35 23.12
C MET A 687 -3.60 -8.90 22.18
N GLY A 688 -3.97 -7.62 22.20
CA GLY A 688 -5.03 -7.06 21.35
C GLY A 688 -4.74 -7.17 19.84
N ALA A 689 -3.48 -7.00 19.42
CA ALA A 689 -3.07 -7.10 18.02
C ALA A 689 -3.39 -8.47 17.39
N ARG A 690 -3.42 -9.54 18.20
CA ARG A 690 -3.85 -10.88 17.72
C ARG A 690 -5.32 -10.91 17.30
N GLY A 691 -6.16 -10.10 17.94
CA GLY A 691 -7.55 -9.94 17.55
C GLY A 691 -7.71 -9.37 16.14
N MET A 692 -6.84 -8.45 15.71
CA MET A 692 -6.95 -7.81 14.38
C MET A 692 -6.64 -8.74 13.21
N ALA A 693 -5.84 -9.78 13.43
CA ALA A 693 -5.61 -10.83 12.44
C ALA A 693 -6.84 -11.75 12.25
N ILE A 694 -7.83 -11.66 13.15
CA ILE A 694 -9.02 -12.52 13.20
C ILE A 694 -10.31 -11.73 12.89
N ALA A 695 -10.45 -10.55 13.50
CA ALA A 695 -11.60 -9.65 13.37
C ALA A 695 -11.75 -9.11 11.94
N GLY A 696 -13.00 -8.88 11.51
CA GLY A 696 -13.32 -8.51 10.14
C GLY A 696 -12.97 -9.59 9.09
N GLY A 697 -12.83 -10.86 9.55
CA GLY A 697 -12.41 -12.01 8.75
C GLY A 697 -10.92 -12.31 8.94
N THR A 698 -10.53 -13.59 9.05
CA THR A 698 -9.13 -13.95 9.30
C THR A 698 -8.21 -13.53 8.15
N SER A 699 -6.92 -13.33 8.41
CA SER A 699 -5.92 -13.03 7.39
C SER A 699 -5.90 -14.06 6.25
N GLU A 700 -6.17 -15.34 6.52
CA GLU A 700 -6.30 -16.39 5.51
C GLU A 700 -7.52 -16.19 4.62
N VAL A 701 -8.68 -15.85 5.20
CA VAL A 701 -9.88 -15.52 4.42
C VAL A 701 -9.64 -14.26 3.60
N THR A 702 -8.98 -13.24 4.16
CA THR A 702 -8.61 -12.02 3.42
C THR A 702 -7.71 -12.35 2.22
N ARG A 703 -6.71 -13.23 2.39
CA ARG A 703 -5.87 -13.72 1.27
C ARG A 703 -6.68 -14.44 0.19
N ASN A 704 -7.65 -15.28 0.57
CA ASN A 704 -8.54 -15.90 -0.40
C ASN A 704 -9.38 -14.87 -1.16
N GLN A 705 -9.91 -13.85 -0.48
CA GLN A 705 -10.65 -12.77 -1.15
C GLN A 705 -9.76 -11.96 -2.11
N ILE A 706 -8.50 -11.69 -1.74
CA ILE A 706 -7.53 -11.04 -2.63
C ILE A 706 -7.29 -11.91 -3.86
N ALA A 707 -6.96 -13.19 -3.67
CA ALA A 707 -6.71 -14.12 -4.76
C ALA A 707 -7.92 -14.28 -5.71
N GLU A 708 -9.14 -14.37 -5.15
CA GLU A 708 -10.34 -14.65 -5.94
C GLU A 708 -10.94 -13.39 -6.58
N ARG A 709 -11.01 -12.27 -5.86
CA ARG A 709 -11.67 -11.06 -6.34
C ARG A 709 -10.75 -10.08 -7.05
N ILE A 710 -9.45 -10.09 -6.74
CA ILE A 710 -8.47 -9.18 -7.35
C ILE A 710 -7.67 -9.93 -8.42
N LEU A 711 -7.10 -11.09 -8.08
CA LEU A 711 -6.29 -11.87 -9.02
C LEU A 711 -7.13 -12.80 -9.92
N GLY A 712 -8.44 -12.93 -9.66
CA GLY A 712 -9.36 -13.74 -10.48
C GLY A 712 -9.07 -15.25 -10.41
N MET A 713 -8.44 -15.72 -9.34
CA MET A 713 -8.19 -17.15 -9.13
C MET A 713 -9.51 -17.88 -8.79
N PRO A 714 -9.69 -19.15 -9.21
CA PRO A 714 -10.90 -19.92 -8.93
C PRO A 714 -11.07 -20.19 -7.43
N ARG A 715 -12.32 -20.32 -6.96
CA ARG A 715 -12.63 -20.74 -5.58
C ARG A 715 -12.14 -22.16 -5.30
N ASP A 716 -11.84 -22.45 -4.04
CA ASP A 716 -11.58 -23.83 -3.63
C ASP A 716 -12.89 -24.62 -3.79
N PRO A 717 -12.91 -25.78 -4.47
CA PRO A 717 -14.10 -26.62 -4.51
C PRO A 717 -14.52 -26.99 -3.09
N LEU A 718 -15.81 -26.80 -2.80
CA LEU A 718 -16.42 -27.33 -1.59
C LEU A 718 -16.32 -28.86 -1.65
N ILE A 719 -15.89 -29.48 -0.56
CA ILE A 719 -16.00 -30.93 -0.41
C ILE A 719 -17.51 -31.20 -0.31
N ASN A 720 -18.06 -31.86 -1.33
CA ASN A 720 -19.45 -32.31 -1.35
C ASN A 720 -19.70 -33.41 -0.32
#